data_AF-A0A3C0MWT1-F1
#
_entry.id   AF-A0A3C0MWT1-F1
#
_cell.length_a   1.000
_cell.length_b   1.000
_cell.length_c   1.000
_cell.angle_alpha   90.00
_cell.angle_beta   90.00
_cell.angle_gamma   90.00
#
_symmetry.space_group_name_H-M   'P 1'
#
loop_
_entity.id
_entity.type
_entity.pdbx_description
1 polymer ?
#
loop_
_entity_poly.entity_id
_entity_poly.type
_entity_poly.pdbx_seq_one_letter_code
_entity_poly.pdbx_strand_id
1 'polypeptide(L)'
;MGHKPDKHNDPAERRSYIRLDHIFPVEFRFLDAAGEAVSGWYQAFTQDISRGGMCLTVNNIEFGDVKYLSDKDTTLALNINIPLGKDAVGAKARLAWFKTTRTEPVLQYALGVYYEVIDPSGNMRILKYARARKFFKGLAVTFSIFLSLGLVIAGFYSSRLRVENEKLLASLSVNLSHQKGLRQGGESLKGQIEDMKFLLSQSDRKIDMLSRRLREVSSDDQKTITTLQGSIDFFKKYQEKLKGDLTGLVEKKARVEDDVTAKVQEASLLEKKIRDKLYGWLAAHQNTNTGLVASFEGDRDINDWGFTYDEALAAMAFVKTGDIENARKIFDFYAAAKKSDTGGFFNAYYASTGDAAEYVAHAGPNIWLGLAVLQYTYHTQDRRYLKIAEDISRWLDTIRDPEGGLRGGKEFSWYSTEHNLDAYAFYDMFAELTKDEGYAGRAKQALDWLNKNAYSRISAPIVKRGKGDSTIATDTYAWSVTAIGPQALKDAGMDPDAIIEFAISNCSVSVDYRKPDGTPVRIKGFDFAKHQNLARGGVVSCEWSAQMILALKIMADYYRHSGNTEKADHYAGLAGEYISELSKMIITSPSPVGQGDFCLPYASQEFADTGHGWRTPKGNRTGSVAATAYAILAIDGFNPLRFNKP
;
A
#
# COMPACT_ATOMS: atom_id res chain seq x y z
N MET A 1 -62.51 -0.17 73.72
CA MET A 1 -62.45 -0.41 72.26
C MET A 1 -62.16 0.90 71.55
N GLY A 2 -61.22 0.89 70.60
CA GLY A 2 -60.92 2.02 69.71
C GLY A 2 -59.60 2.77 70.01
N HIS A 3 -58.45 2.10 69.86
CA HIS A 3 -57.14 2.77 69.83
C HIS A 3 -56.82 3.18 68.39
N LYS A 4 -56.50 4.47 68.20
CA LYS A 4 -56.18 5.10 66.91
C LYS A 4 -54.87 4.53 66.32
N PRO A 5 -54.74 4.45 64.99
CA PRO A 5 -53.50 4.02 64.35
C PRO A 5 -52.43 5.12 64.43
N ASP A 6 -51.21 4.70 64.79
CA ASP A 6 -50.02 5.53 64.85
C ASP A 6 -49.63 6.07 63.47
N LYS A 7 -49.51 7.40 63.39
CA LYS A 7 -49.05 8.14 62.22
C LYS A 7 -47.52 8.05 62.12
N HIS A 8 -46.95 6.96 61.60
CA HIS A 8 -45.55 7.00 61.13
C HIS A 8 -45.17 6.00 60.02
N ASN A 9 -46.12 5.32 59.38
CA ASN A 9 -45.85 4.53 58.19
C ASN A 9 -46.45 5.19 56.96
N ASP A 10 -45.70 6.09 56.31
CA ASP A 10 -46.01 6.50 54.95
C ASP A 10 -45.51 5.40 53.98
N PRO A 11 -46.39 4.66 53.28
CA PRO A 11 -46.00 3.63 52.33
C PRO A 11 -45.27 4.17 51.09
N ALA A 12 -45.20 5.50 50.90
CA ALA A 12 -44.50 6.13 49.76
C ALA A 12 -42.96 5.99 49.83
N GLU A 13 -42.35 5.94 51.02
CA GLU A 13 -40.88 5.82 51.13
C GLU A 13 -40.35 4.41 50.83
N ARG A 14 -41.20 3.38 50.87
CA ARG A 14 -40.79 1.98 50.61
C ARG A 14 -40.35 1.68 49.17
N ARG A 15 -40.43 2.63 48.23
CA ARG A 15 -40.27 2.36 46.78
C ARG A 15 -39.26 3.24 46.01
N SER A 16 -38.29 3.88 46.68
CA SER A 16 -37.30 4.72 45.97
C SER A 16 -35.84 4.29 46.15
N TYR A 17 -35.57 2.99 46.30
CA TYR A 17 -34.19 2.50 46.26
C TYR A 17 -33.59 2.66 44.85
N ILE A 18 -32.37 3.19 44.80
CA ILE A 18 -31.48 3.05 43.65
C ILE A 18 -30.84 1.68 43.79
N ARG A 19 -31.40 0.70 43.07
CA ARG A 19 -30.81 -0.63 42.96
C ARG A 19 -29.55 -0.58 42.09
N LEU A 20 -28.49 -1.21 42.57
CA LEU A 20 -27.17 -1.31 41.95
C LEU A 20 -26.87 -2.77 41.59
N ASP A 21 -26.13 -2.96 40.51
CA ASP A 21 -25.72 -4.31 40.05
C ASP A 21 -24.51 -4.87 40.82
N HIS A 22 -23.88 -4.06 41.68
CA HIS A 22 -22.74 -4.44 42.51
C HIS A 22 -23.06 -4.21 43.98
N ILE A 23 -22.45 -5.04 44.83
CA ILE A 23 -22.59 -4.97 46.28
C ILE A 23 -21.78 -3.80 46.86
N PHE A 24 -22.42 -3.03 47.73
CA PHE A 24 -21.78 -2.06 48.62
C PHE A 24 -21.42 -2.75 49.93
N PRO A 25 -20.14 -2.79 50.33
CA PRO A 25 -19.76 -3.32 51.63
C PRO A 25 -20.22 -2.36 52.73
N VAL A 26 -20.91 -2.92 53.72
CA VAL A 26 -21.37 -2.20 54.90
C VAL A 26 -21.02 -3.04 56.12
N GLU A 27 -20.41 -2.43 57.13
CA GLU A 27 -20.26 -3.09 58.43
C GLU A 27 -21.33 -2.55 59.37
N PHE A 28 -21.91 -3.40 60.22
CA PHE A 28 -22.87 -2.95 61.22
C PHE A 28 -22.71 -3.64 62.57
N ARG A 29 -23.20 -3.01 63.64
CA ARG A 29 -23.32 -3.63 64.97
C ARG A 29 -24.59 -3.14 65.68
N PHE A 30 -25.11 -3.93 66.60
CA PHE A 30 -26.26 -3.60 67.42
C PHE A 30 -25.86 -2.70 68.60
N LEU A 31 -26.71 -1.73 68.90
CA LEU A 31 -26.61 -0.83 70.05
C LEU A 31 -27.88 -0.95 70.90
N ASP A 32 -27.74 -0.87 72.21
CA ASP A 32 -28.88 -0.81 73.13
C ASP A 32 -29.57 0.57 73.14
N ALA A 33 -30.59 0.72 74.00
CA ALA A 33 -31.31 1.97 74.19
C ALA A 33 -30.43 3.12 74.73
N ALA A 34 -29.31 2.82 75.40
CA ALA A 34 -28.33 3.80 75.86
C ALA A 34 -27.31 4.18 74.76
N GLY A 35 -27.30 3.45 73.64
CA GLY A 35 -26.38 3.63 72.52
C GLY A 35 -25.06 2.90 72.68
N GLU A 36 -24.94 2.01 73.67
CA GLU A 36 -23.76 1.18 73.92
C GLU A 36 -23.76 -0.06 73.03
N ALA A 37 -22.58 -0.51 72.62
CA ALA A 37 -22.45 -1.65 71.71
C ALA A 37 -22.75 -2.97 72.40
N VAL A 38 -23.75 -3.70 71.91
CA VAL A 38 -24.19 -4.99 72.45
C VAL A 38 -23.84 -6.19 71.56
N SER A 39 -23.16 -5.94 70.43
CA SER A 39 -22.63 -6.97 69.52
C SER A 39 -21.26 -6.58 68.95
N GLY A 40 -20.58 -7.57 68.36
CA GLY A 40 -19.46 -7.35 67.44
C GLY A 40 -19.89 -6.68 66.12
N TRP A 41 -18.91 -6.33 65.28
CA TRP A 41 -19.16 -5.85 63.92
C TRP A 41 -19.44 -7.02 62.98
N TYR A 42 -20.55 -6.93 62.26
CA TYR A 42 -20.96 -7.84 61.21
C TYR A 42 -20.71 -7.22 59.84
N GLN A 43 -20.30 -8.06 58.88
CA GLN A 43 -20.20 -7.67 57.48
C GLN A 43 -21.54 -7.89 56.78
N ALA A 44 -21.95 -6.87 56.05
CA ALA A 44 -23.16 -6.83 55.25
C ALA A 44 -22.87 -6.25 53.87
N PHE A 45 -23.82 -6.49 52.97
CA PHE A 45 -23.77 -5.97 51.61
C PHE A 45 -25.08 -5.29 51.27
N THR A 46 -25.06 -4.17 50.57
CA THR A 46 -26.29 -3.58 50.02
C THR A 46 -26.21 -3.43 48.51
N GLN A 47 -27.33 -3.68 47.84
CA GLN A 47 -27.55 -3.30 46.45
C GLN A 47 -28.62 -2.21 46.34
N ASP A 48 -29.32 -1.91 47.43
CA ASP A 48 -30.52 -1.09 47.42
C ASP A 48 -30.32 0.10 48.35
N ILE A 49 -29.97 1.25 47.75
CA ILE A 49 -29.61 2.47 48.47
C ILE A 49 -30.71 3.52 48.28
N SER A 50 -31.18 4.13 49.36
CA SER A 50 -32.10 5.26 49.32
C SER A 50 -31.58 6.43 50.16
N ARG A 51 -32.25 7.59 50.05
CA ARG A 51 -31.92 8.77 50.85
C ARG A 51 -32.15 8.55 52.35
N GLY A 52 -33.17 7.76 52.69
CA GLY A 52 -33.61 7.53 54.06
C GLY A 52 -33.16 6.20 54.66
N GLY A 53 -32.48 5.33 53.90
CA GLY A 53 -32.12 3.99 54.38
C GLY A 53 -31.53 3.08 53.31
N MET A 54 -31.26 1.82 53.67
CA MET A 54 -30.76 0.78 52.76
C MET A 54 -31.29 -0.61 53.10
N CYS A 55 -31.18 -1.54 52.16
CA CYS A 55 -31.41 -2.96 52.43
C CYS A 55 -30.07 -3.69 52.57
N LEU A 56 -29.79 -4.21 53.77
CA LEU A 56 -28.58 -4.97 54.07
C LEU A 56 -28.84 -6.46 53.86
N THR A 57 -27.94 -7.12 53.16
CA THR A 57 -27.84 -8.57 53.05
C THR A 57 -26.71 -9.04 53.94
N VAL A 58 -27.02 -9.85 54.93
CA VAL A 58 -26.10 -10.32 55.96
C VAL A 58 -26.03 -11.83 55.92
N ASN A 59 -24.81 -12.37 55.92
CA ASN A 59 -24.59 -13.80 56.03
C ASN A 59 -24.25 -14.12 57.48
N ASN A 60 -25.05 -15.00 58.11
CA ASN A 60 -24.79 -15.59 59.42
C ASN A 60 -24.58 -14.57 60.58
N ILE A 61 -25.67 -14.23 61.28
CA ILE A 61 -25.62 -13.50 62.56
C ILE A 61 -25.42 -14.51 63.68
N GLU A 62 -24.58 -14.19 64.68
CA GLU A 62 -24.34 -15.08 65.82
C GLU A 62 -25.65 -15.37 66.55
N PHE A 63 -25.85 -16.62 66.97
CA PHE A 63 -27.13 -17.10 67.52
C PHE A 63 -27.61 -16.26 68.72
N GLY A 64 -26.68 -15.77 69.56
CA GLY A 64 -26.99 -14.93 70.72
C GLY A 64 -27.50 -13.52 70.36
N ASP A 65 -27.18 -13.04 69.16
CA ASP A 65 -27.43 -11.65 68.73
C ASP A 65 -28.68 -11.56 67.83
N VAL A 66 -29.23 -12.69 67.39
CA VAL A 66 -30.51 -12.77 66.64
C VAL A 66 -31.66 -12.15 67.45
N LYS A 67 -31.62 -12.21 68.79
CA LYS A 67 -32.62 -11.60 69.67
C LYS A 67 -32.78 -10.08 69.42
N TYR A 68 -31.70 -9.41 69.03
CA TYR A 68 -31.68 -7.97 68.76
C TYR A 68 -32.43 -7.58 67.48
N LEU A 69 -32.71 -8.54 66.58
CA LEU A 69 -33.53 -8.29 65.38
C LEU A 69 -35.03 -8.14 65.71
N SER A 70 -35.47 -8.65 66.86
CA SER A 70 -36.87 -8.57 67.30
C SER A 70 -37.09 -7.53 68.40
N ASP A 71 -36.02 -6.93 68.91
CA ASP A 71 -36.06 -5.88 69.92
C ASP A 71 -36.30 -4.52 69.25
N LYS A 72 -37.32 -3.80 69.73
CA LYS A 72 -37.71 -2.49 69.20
C LYS A 72 -36.85 -1.34 69.71
N ASP A 73 -36.14 -1.56 70.81
CA ASP A 73 -35.29 -0.54 71.44
C ASP A 73 -33.83 -0.62 70.95
N THR A 74 -33.51 -1.63 70.15
CA THR A 74 -32.19 -1.79 69.53
C THR A 74 -32.02 -0.88 68.31
N THR A 75 -30.87 -0.21 68.22
CA THR A 75 -30.44 0.53 67.01
C THR A 75 -29.19 -0.09 66.38
N LEU A 76 -28.85 0.31 65.15
CA LEU A 76 -27.70 -0.18 64.41
C LEU A 76 -26.71 0.95 64.15
N ALA A 77 -25.44 0.74 64.48
CA ALA A 77 -24.36 1.56 63.93
C ALA A 77 -23.89 0.95 62.61
N LEU A 78 -23.77 1.76 61.55
CA LEU A 78 -23.37 1.38 60.21
C LEU A 78 -22.08 2.09 59.81
N ASN A 79 -21.15 1.36 59.18
CA ASN A 79 -20.00 1.89 58.45
C ASN A 79 -20.14 1.53 56.97
N ILE A 80 -20.53 2.51 56.15
CA ILE A 80 -20.82 2.31 54.73
C ILE A 80 -19.56 2.61 53.92
N ASN A 81 -18.94 1.57 53.38
CA ASN A 81 -17.71 1.69 52.61
C ASN A 81 -18.04 1.97 51.14
N ILE A 82 -17.78 3.20 50.68
CA ILE A 82 -17.96 3.57 49.27
C ILE A 82 -16.77 3.01 48.48
N PRO A 83 -16.96 2.15 47.46
CA PRO A 83 -15.86 1.65 46.66
C PRO A 83 -15.04 2.79 46.03
N LEU A 84 -13.71 2.76 46.18
CA LEU A 84 -12.76 3.81 45.77
C LEU A 84 -12.91 5.15 46.51
N GLY A 85 -13.73 5.22 47.56
CA GLY A 85 -13.80 6.34 48.49
C GLY A 85 -12.72 6.24 49.56
N LYS A 86 -12.19 7.39 50.00
CA LYS A 86 -11.16 7.44 51.05
C LYS A 86 -11.69 7.05 52.43
N ASP A 87 -12.91 7.50 52.76
CA ASP A 87 -13.48 7.33 54.10
C ASP A 87 -14.87 6.69 54.06
N ALA A 88 -15.11 5.78 55.02
CA ALA A 88 -16.40 5.17 55.30
C ALA A 88 -17.40 6.21 55.82
N VAL A 89 -18.68 6.04 55.49
CA VAL A 89 -19.75 6.90 56.01
C VAL A 89 -20.40 6.21 57.20
N GLY A 90 -20.24 6.81 58.38
CA GLY A 90 -20.91 6.38 59.61
C GLY A 90 -22.39 6.79 59.61
N ALA A 91 -23.27 5.89 60.04
CA ALA A 91 -24.69 6.19 60.27
C ALA A 91 -25.25 5.42 61.48
N LYS A 92 -26.22 6.01 62.18
CA LYS A 92 -27.10 5.29 63.11
C LYS A 92 -28.43 5.02 62.41
N ALA A 93 -28.91 3.79 62.48
CA ALA A 93 -30.09 3.34 61.77
C ALA A 93 -30.99 2.48 62.67
N ARG A 94 -32.26 2.40 62.33
CA ARG A 94 -33.21 1.48 62.96
C ARG A 94 -33.66 0.41 61.98
N LEU A 95 -33.94 -0.78 62.53
CA LEU A 95 -34.48 -1.89 61.76
C LEU A 95 -35.96 -1.64 61.46
N ALA A 96 -36.31 -1.54 60.19
CA ALA A 96 -37.70 -1.41 59.74
C ALA A 96 -38.38 -2.78 59.60
N TRP A 97 -37.65 -3.74 59.06
CA TRP A 97 -38.08 -5.11 58.84
C TRP A 97 -36.86 -6.01 58.64
N PHE A 98 -37.01 -7.30 58.94
CA PHE A 98 -36.04 -8.30 58.53
C PHE A 98 -36.75 -9.50 57.90
N LYS A 99 -36.05 -10.20 57.02
CA LYS A 99 -36.52 -11.43 56.40
C LYS A 99 -35.38 -12.44 56.33
N THR A 100 -35.64 -13.67 56.73
CA THR A 100 -34.71 -14.79 56.55
C THR A 100 -34.92 -15.41 55.17
N THR A 101 -33.85 -15.54 54.41
CA THR A 101 -33.87 -16.20 53.09
C THR A 101 -33.18 -17.55 53.24
N ARG A 102 -33.90 -18.64 53.06
CA ARG A 102 -33.41 -20.01 53.34
C ARG A 102 -32.71 -20.57 52.11
N THR A 103 -31.37 -20.63 52.15
CA THR A 103 -30.54 -21.36 51.18
C THR A 103 -29.38 -22.01 51.95
N GLU A 104 -29.49 -23.31 52.27
CA GLU A 104 -28.37 -24.06 52.85
C GLU A 104 -27.16 -24.01 51.90
N PRO A 105 -25.92 -23.85 52.40
CA PRO A 105 -25.48 -24.07 53.79
C PRO A 105 -25.33 -22.81 54.67
N VAL A 106 -25.79 -21.61 54.24
CA VAL A 106 -25.59 -20.35 55.00
C VAL A 106 -26.91 -19.63 55.25
N LEU A 107 -27.24 -19.35 56.53
CA LEU A 107 -28.42 -18.54 56.88
C LEU A 107 -28.20 -17.08 56.45
N GLN A 108 -29.00 -16.59 55.50
CA GLN A 108 -28.93 -15.22 55.01
C GLN A 108 -30.11 -14.39 55.49
N TYR A 109 -29.83 -13.18 55.95
CA TYR A 109 -30.81 -12.20 56.42
C TYR A 109 -30.84 -10.99 55.49
N ALA A 110 -32.05 -10.55 55.12
CA ALA A 110 -32.27 -9.25 54.50
C ALA A 110 -32.85 -8.30 55.56
N LEU A 111 -32.14 -7.21 55.86
CA LEU A 111 -32.49 -6.22 56.86
C LEU A 111 -32.80 -4.89 56.16
N GLY A 112 -34.06 -4.46 56.19
CA GLY A 112 -34.42 -3.11 55.77
C GLY A 112 -34.17 -2.13 56.90
N VAL A 113 -33.29 -1.16 56.71
CA VAL A 113 -32.94 -0.17 57.73
C VAL A 113 -33.22 1.25 57.25
N TYR A 114 -33.65 2.13 58.16
CA TYR A 114 -33.75 3.57 57.91
C TYR A 114 -32.78 4.34 58.80
N TYR A 115 -32.18 5.40 58.26
CA TYR A 115 -31.22 6.23 58.99
C TYR A 115 -31.95 7.09 60.02
N GLU A 116 -31.53 7.03 61.27
CA GLU A 116 -31.91 8.01 62.30
C GLU A 116 -30.96 9.20 62.26
N VAL A 117 -29.66 8.92 62.15
CA VAL A 117 -28.62 9.94 62.05
C VAL A 117 -27.62 9.51 60.99
N ILE A 118 -27.43 10.35 59.97
CA ILE A 118 -26.37 10.17 58.98
C ILE A 118 -25.82 11.55 58.62
N ASP A 119 -24.50 11.64 58.48
CA ASP A 119 -23.88 12.88 58.02
C ASP A 119 -24.44 13.28 56.63
N PRO A 120 -25.00 14.50 56.46
CA PRO A 120 -25.57 14.93 55.19
C PRO A 120 -24.58 14.90 54.03
N SER A 121 -23.29 15.18 54.29
CA SER A 121 -22.24 15.15 53.26
C SER A 121 -21.92 13.71 52.82
N GLY A 122 -21.86 12.77 53.78
CA GLY A 122 -21.71 11.34 53.56
C GLY A 122 -22.89 10.72 52.80
N ASN A 123 -24.12 11.04 53.20
CA ASN A 123 -25.33 10.56 52.50
C ASN A 123 -25.37 11.05 51.04
N MET A 124 -25.01 12.32 50.81
CA MET A 124 -24.92 12.86 49.45
C MET A 124 -23.82 12.17 48.62
N ARG A 125 -22.67 11.81 49.22
CA ARG A 125 -21.61 11.04 48.55
C ARG A 125 -22.10 9.66 48.09
N ILE A 126 -22.82 8.94 48.96
CA ILE A 126 -23.41 7.63 48.65
C ILE A 126 -24.40 7.74 47.48
N LEU A 127 -25.32 8.72 47.54
CA LEU A 127 -26.32 8.93 46.48
C LEU A 127 -25.69 9.39 45.15
N LYS A 128 -24.68 10.26 45.19
CA LYS A 128 -23.94 10.70 44.00
C LYS A 128 -23.26 9.51 43.32
N TYR A 129 -22.60 8.63 44.09
CA TYR A 129 -22.00 7.42 43.54
C TYR A 129 -23.05 6.50 42.89
N ALA A 130 -24.15 6.22 43.60
CA ALA A 130 -25.20 5.33 43.11
C ALA A 130 -25.83 5.84 41.80
N ARG A 131 -26.11 7.16 41.72
CA ARG A 131 -26.62 7.80 40.49
C ARG A 131 -25.59 7.82 39.37
N ALA A 132 -24.34 8.17 39.67
CA ALA A 132 -23.26 8.20 38.68
C ALA A 132 -23.06 6.82 38.06
N ARG A 133 -23.05 5.73 38.84
CA ARG A 133 -22.93 4.37 38.33
C ARG A 133 -24.07 3.97 37.40
N LYS A 134 -25.31 4.28 37.77
CA LYS A 134 -26.48 4.02 36.91
C LYS A 134 -26.40 4.80 35.60
N PHE A 135 -25.95 6.06 35.66
CA PHE A 135 -25.71 6.89 34.47
C PHE A 135 -24.59 6.33 33.59
N PHE A 136 -23.43 5.98 34.15
CA PHE A 136 -22.30 5.40 33.41
C PHE A 136 -22.65 4.08 32.72
N LYS A 137 -23.51 3.25 33.32
CA LYS A 137 -24.04 2.04 32.66
C LYS A 137 -24.86 2.39 31.41
N GLY A 138 -25.78 3.34 31.52
CA GLY A 138 -26.57 3.82 30.39
C GLY A 138 -25.71 4.44 29.28
N LEU A 139 -24.70 5.22 29.67
CA LEU A 139 -23.72 5.81 28.75
C LEU A 139 -22.90 4.72 28.04
N ALA A 140 -22.40 3.73 28.77
CA ALA A 140 -21.61 2.64 28.21
C ALA A 140 -22.42 1.82 27.20
N VAL A 141 -23.68 1.47 27.52
CA VAL A 141 -24.57 0.76 26.59
C VAL A 141 -24.83 1.60 25.34
N THR A 142 -25.11 2.88 25.50
CA THR A 142 -25.36 3.80 24.38
C THR A 142 -24.11 3.94 23.51
N PHE A 143 -22.94 4.12 24.13
CA PHE A 143 -21.66 4.18 23.43
C PHE A 143 -21.36 2.90 22.67
N SER A 144 -21.61 1.72 23.27
CA SER A 144 -21.48 0.43 22.58
C SER A 144 -22.40 0.32 21.37
N ILE A 145 -23.66 0.77 21.47
CA ILE A 145 -24.58 0.78 20.34
C ILE A 145 -24.08 1.69 19.21
N PHE A 146 -23.64 2.91 19.53
CA PHE A 146 -23.09 3.83 18.53
C PHE A 146 -21.79 3.31 17.91
N LEU A 147 -20.92 2.69 18.70
CA LEU A 147 -19.69 2.06 18.21
C LEU A 147 -20.00 0.90 17.26
N SER A 148 -20.93 0.01 17.64
CA SER A 148 -21.37 -1.10 16.79
C SER A 148 -22.01 -0.60 15.49
N LEU A 149 -22.86 0.44 15.56
CA LEU A 149 -23.45 1.05 14.37
C LEU A 149 -22.38 1.68 13.47
N GLY A 150 -21.40 2.38 14.07
CA GLY A 150 -20.26 2.94 13.35
C GLY A 150 -19.45 1.88 12.62
N LEU A 151 -19.18 0.73 13.27
CA LEU A 151 -18.48 -0.40 12.65
C LEU A 151 -19.27 -1.02 11.49
N VAL A 152 -20.60 -1.14 11.61
CA VAL A 152 -21.47 -1.65 10.53
C VAL A 152 -21.47 -0.70 9.33
N ILE A 153 -21.59 0.62 9.58
CA ILE A 153 -21.55 1.64 8.53
C ILE A 153 -20.18 1.64 7.84
N ALA A 154 -19.08 1.58 8.60
CA ALA A 154 -17.73 1.50 8.07
C ALA A 154 -17.53 0.22 7.22
N GLY A 155 -18.03 -0.92 7.69
CA GLY A 155 -18.00 -2.19 6.95
C GLY A 155 -18.79 -2.14 5.64
N PHE A 156 -19.97 -1.52 5.63
CA PHE A 156 -20.76 -1.33 4.41
C PHE A 156 -20.05 -0.40 3.41
N TYR A 157 -19.48 0.69 3.89
CA TYR A 157 -18.72 1.64 3.07
C TYR A 157 -17.49 0.98 2.44
N SER A 158 -16.71 0.22 3.23
CA SER A 158 -15.55 -0.54 2.75
C SER A 158 -15.95 -1.61 1.70
N SER A 159 -17.05 -2.33 1.92
CA SER A 159 -17.57 -3.30 0.94
C SER A 159 -17.98 -2.64 -0.37
N ARG A 160 -18.68 -1.51 -0.30
CA ARG A 160 -19.07 -0.74 -1.49
C ARG A 160 -17.86 -0.23 -2.26
N LEU A 161 -16.88 0.36 -1.56
CA LEU A 161 -15.62 0.82 -2.15
C LEU A 161 -14.92 -0.29 -2.92
N ARG A 162 -14.88 -1.49 -2.35
CA ARG A 162 -14.26 -2.65 -2.99
C ARG A 162 -14.93 -3.02 -4.32
N VAL A 163 -16.26 -3.00 -4.40
CA VAL A 163 -16.99 -3.26 -5.66
C VAL A 163 -16.73 -2.18 -6.70
N GLU A 164 -16.69 -0.91 -6.32
CA GLU A 164 -16.38 0.20 -7.23
C GLU A 164 -14.94 0.09 -7.76
N ASN A 165 -14.02 -0.28 -6.88
CA ASN A 165 -12.62 -0.53 -7.17
C ASN A 165 -12.40 -1.71 -8.14
N GLU A 166 -13.09 -2.83 -7.95
CA GLU A 166 -13.03 -3.98 -8.86
C GLU A 166 -13.52 -3.62 -10.27
N LYS A 167 -14.56 -2.79 -10.38
CA LYS A 167 -15.05 -2.28 -11.68
C LYS A 167 -14.01 -1.39 -12.38
N LEU A 168 -13.26 -0.59 -11.62
CA LEU A 168 -12.21 0.27 -12.17
C LEU A 168 -11.12 -0.56 -12.84
N LEU A 169 -10.63 -1.61 -12.16
CA LEU A 169 -9.61 -2.51 -12.71
C LEU A 169 -10.11 -3.30 -13.92
N ALA A 170 -11.35 -3.80 -13.87
CA ALA A 170 -11.97 -4.49 -15.00
C ALA A 170 -12.07 -3.58 -16.25
N SER A 171 -12.41 -2.31 -16.04
CA SER A 171 -12.53 -1.33 -17.13
C SER A 171 -11.19 -1.07 -17.82
N LEU A 172 -10.09 -0.98 -17.07
CA LEU A 172 -8.75 -0.81 -17.64
C LEU A 172 -8.35 -2.02 -18.50
N SER A 173 -8.56 -3.23 -18.00
CA SER A 173 -8.24 -4.47 -18.73
C SER A 173 -9.02 -4.60 -20.06
N VAL A 174 -10.32 -4.28 -20.03
CA VAL A 174 -11.17 -4.26 -21.23
C VAL A 174 -10.68 -3.21 -22.24
N ASN A 175 -10.32 -2.02 -21.75
CA ASN A 175 -9.83 -0.95 -22.60
C ASN A 175 -8.52 -1.33 -23.32
N LEU A 176 -7.53 -1.83 -22.57
CA LEU A 176 -6.23 -2.26 -23.13
C LEU A 176 -6.38 -3.42 -24.13
N SER A 177 -7.30 -4.36 -23.85
CA SER A 177 -7.63 -5.45 -24.78
C SER A 177 -8.23 -4.92 -26.08
N HIS A 178 -9.13 -3.94 -25.98
CA HIS A 178 -9.75 -3.30 -27.15
C HIS A 178 -8.71 -2.51 -27.97
N GLN A 179 -7.84 -1.76 -27.31
CA GLN A 179 -6.73 -1.05 -27.96
C GLN A 179 -5.83 -2.00 -28.75
N LYS A 180 -5.48 -3.16 -28.17
CA LYS A 180 -4.69 -4.19 -28.85
C LYS A 180 -5.39 -4.72 -30.11
N GLY A 181 -6.68 -5.03 -30.00
CA GLY A 181 -7.49 -5.47 -31.14
C GLY A 181 -7.58 -4.42 -32.26
N LEU A 182 -7.78 -3.15 -31.91
CA LEU A 182 -7.81 -2.05 -32.87
C LEU A 182 -6.45 -1.87 -33.57
N ARG A 183 -5.33 -1.93 -32.84
CA ARG A 183 -3.98 -1.84 -33.43
C ARG A 183 -3.69 -2.98 -34.41
N GLN A 184 -4.06 -4.22 -34.06
CA GLN A 184 -3.93 -5.36 -34.97
C GLN A 184 -4.79 -5.18 -36.23
N GLY A 185 -6.01 -4.66 -36.08
CA GLY A 185 -6.85 -4.29 -37.21
C GLY A 185 -6.22 -3.20 -38.09
N GLY A 186 -5.60 -2.19 -37.47
CA GLY A 186 -4.88 -1.11 -38.17
C GLY A 186 -3.69 -1.60 -38.99
N GLU A 187 -2.88 -2.51 -38.43
CA GLU A 187 -1.77 -3.18 -39.15
C GLU A 187 -2.28 -4.01 -40.34
N SER A 188 -3.37 -4.76 -40.15
CA SER A 188 -3.98 -5.51 -41.25
C SER A 188 -4.47 -4.59 -42.38
N LEU A 189 -5.08 -3.45 -42.04
CA LEU A 189 -5.50 -2.44 -43.02
C LEU A 189 -4.31 -1.80 -43.73
N LYS A 190 -3.20 -1.56 -43.02
CA LYS A 190 -1.95 -1.06 -43.62
C LYS A 190 -1.42 -2.02 -44.69
N GLY A 191 -1.35 -3.31 -44.39
CA GLY A 191 -0.98 -4.33 -45.37
C GLY A 191 -1.89 -4.35 -46.60
N GLN A 192 -3.21 -4.30 -46.39
CA GLN A 192 -4.18 -4.22 -47.50
C GLN A 192 -4.00 -2.96 -48.37
N ILE A 193 -3.70 -1.81 -47.75
CA ILE A 193 -3.42 -0.55 -48.46
C ILE A 193 -2.15 -0.68 -49.31
N GLU A 194 -1.11 -1.31 -48.78
CA GLU A 194 0.16 -1.55 -49.50
C GLU A 194 -0.05 -2.49 -50.69
N ASP A 195 -0.79 -3.58 -50.51
CA ASP A 195 -1.17 -4.51 -51.59
C ASP A 195 -1.98 -3.79 -52.68
N MET A 196 -2.95 -2.96 -52.29
CA MET A 196 -3.78 -2.20 -53.23
C MET A 196 -2.97 -1.17 -54.03
N LYS A 197 -2.03 -0.48 -53.37
CA LYS A 197 -1.07 0.42 -54.03
C LYS A 197 -0.17 -0.33 -55.00
N PHE A 198 0.28 -1.52 -54.63
CA PHE A 198 1.06 -2.38 -55.51
C PHE A 198 0.25 -2.79 -56.75
N LEU A 199 -0.99 -3.24 -56.60
CA LEU A 199 -1.89 -3.58 -57.72
C LEU A 199 -2.14 -2.39 -58.66
N LEU A 200 -2.35 -1.20 -58.11
CA LEU A 200 -2.47 0.04 -58.89
C LEU A 200 -1.23 0.27 -59.75
N SER A 201 -0.03 0.14 -59.16
CA SER A 201 1.24 0.33 -59.87
C SER A 201 1.46 -0.71 -60.98
N GLN A 202 1.02 -1.96 -60.77
CA GLN A 202 1.08 -3.01 -61.79
C GLN A 202 0.13 -2.72 -62.95
N SER A 203 -1.07 -2.22 -62.63
CA SER A 203 -2.04 -1.81 -63.64
C SER A 203 -1.53 -0.62 -64.47
N ASP A 204 -0.89 0.38 -63.84
CA ASP A 204 -0.27 1.51 -64.55
C ASP A 204 0.78 1.05 -65.57
N ARG A 205 1.69 0.14 -65.15
CA ARG A 205 2.70 -0.44 -66.04
C ARG A 205 2.08 -1.19 -67.23
N LYS A 206 0.98 -1.89 -66.99
CA LYS A 206 0.30 -2.67 -68.03
C LYS A 206 -0.42 -1.77 -69.03
N ILE A 207 -1.05 -0.69 -68.56
CA ILE A 207 -1.63 0.35 -69.43
C ILE A 207 -0.54 1.00 -70.28
N ASP A 208 0.60 1.38 -69.71
CA ASP A 208 1.70 2.00 -70.47
C ASP A 208 2.24 1.04 -71.54
N MET A 209 2.46 -0.23 -71.19
CA MET A 209 2.90 -1.26 -72.15
C MET A 209 1.91 -1.45 -73.30
N LEU A 210 0.62 -1.59 -72.99
CA LEU A 210 -0.43 -1.73 -74.01
C LEU A 210 -0.52 -0.46 -74.88
N SER A 211 -0.34 0.73 -74.30
CA SER A 211 -0.38 2.01 -75.01
C SER A 211 0.85 2.23 -75.91
N ARG A 212 2.01 1.69 -75.54
CA ARG A 212 3.20 1.66 -76.43
C ARG A 212 2.97 0.71 -77.58
N ARG A 213 2.50 -0.51 -77.30
CA ARG A 213 2.20 -1.51 -78.33
C ARG A 213 1.15 -1.01 -79.33
N LEU A 214 0.12 -0.30 -78.84
CA LEU A 214 -0.90 0.32 -79.69
C LEU A 214 -0.31 1.36 -80.67
N ARG A 215 0.77 2.06 -80.30
CA ARG A 215 1.46 3.03 -81.17
C ARG A 215 2.32 2.38 -82.25
N GLU A 216 2.68 1.11 -82.09
CA GLU A 216 3.53 0.35 -83.00
C GLU A 216 2.73 -0.48 -84.03
N VAL A 217 1.41 -0.59 -83.86
CA VAL A 217 0.53 -1.34 -84.77
C VAL A 217 0.23 -0.51 -86.03
N SER A 218 0.30 -1.15 -87.20
CA SER A 218 -0.07 -0.55 -88.50
C SER A 218 -1.54 -0.12 -88.54
N SER A 219 -1.83 1.01 -89.21
CA SER A 219 -3.18 1.58 -89.33
C SER A 219 -4.22 0.65 -89.96
N ASP A 220 -3.76 -0.37 -90.70
CA ASP A 220 -4.61 -1.28 -91.46
C ASP A 220 -5.08 -2.50 -90.63
N ASP A 221 -4.48 -2.75 -89.45
CA ASP A 221 -4.86 -3.86 -88.56
C ASP A 221 -5.85 -3.42 -87.48
N GLN A 222 -7.06 -3.06 -87.92
CA GLN A 222 -8.15 -2.58 -87.07
C GLN A 222 -8.56 -3.58 -85.97
N LYS A 223 -8.39 -4.88 -86.22
CA LYS A 223 -8.76 -5.93 -85.26
C LYS A 223 -7.84 -5.91 -84.03
N THR A 224 -6.53 -5.74 -84.26
CA THR A 224 -5.53 -5.63 -83.19
C THR A 224 -5.69 -4.32 -82.40
N ILE A 225 -5.95 -3.20 -83.10
CA ILE A 225 -6.21 -1.90 -82.48
C ILE A 225 -7.40 -1.97 -81.51
N THR A 226 -8.54 -2.52 -81.95
CA THR A 226 -9.75 -2.65 -81.13
C THR A 226 -9.53 -3.52 -79.88
N THR A 227 -8.75 -4.60 -80.04
CA THR A 227 -8.45 -5.54 -78.93
C THR A 227 -7.56 -4.87 -77.86
N LEU A 228 -6.53 -4.13 -78.29
CA LEU A 228 -5.64 -3.39 -77.39
C LEU A 228 -6.38 -2.26 -76.67
N GLN A 229 -7.25 -1.52 -77.38
CA GLN A 229 -8.09 -0.48 -76.78
C GLN A 229 -9.05 -1.05 -75.72
N GLY A 230 -9.75 -2.15 -76.02
CA GLY A 230 -10.62 -2.81 -75.04
C GLY A 230 -9.86 -3.29 -73.80
N SER A 231 -8.62 -3.75 -73.95
CA SER A 231 -7.75 -4.13 -72.83
C SER A 231 -7.32 -2.93 -71.99
N ILE A 232 -6.97 -1.81 -72.62
CA ILE A 232 -6.64 -0.54 -71.94
C ILE A 232 -7.84 -0.04 -71.15
N ASP A 233 -9.03 -0.04 -71.75
CA ASP A 233 -10.26 0.42 -71.08
C ASP A 233 -10.66 -0.48 -69.91
N PHE A 234 -10.44 -1.80 -70.04
CA PHE A 234 -10.60 -2.73 -68.91
C PHE A 234 -9.67 -2.34 -67.75
N PHE A 235 -8.38 -2.14 -68.00
CA PHE A 235 -7.44 -1.76 -66.94
C PHE A 235 -7.73 -0.38 -66.35
N LYS A 236 -8.21 0.59 -67.14
CA LYS A 236 -8.66 1.89 -66.62
C LYS A 236 -9.85 1.76 -65.67
N LYS A 237 -10.89 1.00 -66.06
CA LYS A 237 -12.03 0.72 -65.17
C LYS A 237 -11.61 -0.03 -63.91
N TYR A 238 -10.68 -0.98 -64.05
CA TYR A 238 -10.11 -1.68 -62.91
C TYR A 238 -9.36 -0.73 -61.96
N GLN A 239 -8.59 0.24 -62.48
CA GLN A 239 -7.94 1.26 -61.67
C GLN A 239 -8.93 2.18 -60.94
N GLU A 240 -10.01 2.60 -61.58
CA GLU A 240 -11.05 3.40 -60.91
C GLU A 240 -11.63 2.66 -59.71
N LYS A 241 -11.93 1.36 -59.89
CA LYS A 241 -12.37 0.50 -58.78
C LYS A 241 -11.30 0.41 -57.68
N LEU A 242 -10.05 0.09 -58.03
CA LEU A 242 -8.95 -0.01 -57.06
C LEU A 242 -8.74 1.32 -56.29
N LYS A 243 -8.87 2.48 -56.95
CA LYS A 243 -8.78 3.80 -56.30
C LYS A 243 -9.93 4.03 -55.32
N GLY A 244 -11.16 3.64 -55.69
CA GLY A 244 -12.32 3.69 -54.80
C GLY A 244 -12.12 2.83 -53.55
N ASP A 245 -11.72 1.56 -53.75
CA ASP A 245 -11.45 0.62 -52.66
C ASP A 245 -10.28 1.11 -51.77
N LEU A 246 -9.21 1.64 -52.37
CA LEU A 246 -8.09 2.24 -51.64
C LEU A 246 -8.54 3.42 -50.78
N THR A 247 -9.38 4.30 -51.31
CA THR A 247 -9.91 5.46 -50.57
C THR A 247 -10.71 4.97 -49.35
N GLY A 248 -11.59 3.98 -49.53
CA GLY A 248 -12.35 3.39 -48.43
C GLY A 248 -11.48 2.72 -47.38
N LEU A 249 -10.40 2.03 -47.78
CA LEU A 249 -9.44 1.43 -46.84
C LEU A 249 -8.66 2.49 -46.04
N VAL A 250 -8.23 3.57 -46.70
CA VAL A 250 -7.53 4.69 -46.06
C VAL A 250 -8.44 5.39 -45.04
N GLU A 251 -9.70 5.66 -45.40
CA GLU A 251 -10.68 6.24 -44.48
C GLU A 251 -10.96 5.32 -43.28
N LYS A 252 -11.10 4.01 -43.52
CA LYS A 252 -11.29 3.03 -42.45
C LYS A 252 -10.09 2.98 -41.51
N LYS A 253 -8.86 3.05 -42.05
CA LYS A 253 -7.63 3.10 -41.26
C LYS A 253 -7.60 4.36 -40.40
N ALA A 254 -7.93 5.52 -40.96
CA ALA A 254 -7.97 6.78 -40.21
C ALA A 254 -8.96 6.70 -39.03
N ARG A 255 -10.16 6.13 -39.23
CA ARG A 255 -11.13 5.92 -38.15
C ARG A 255 -10.60 5.00 -37.05
N VAL A 256 -9.90 3.92 -37.41
CA VAL A 256 -9.27 3.02 -36.43
C VAL A 256 -8.18 3.74 -35.63
N GLU A 257 -7.38 4.59 -36.28
CA GLU A 257 -6.36 5.39 -35.60
C GLU A 257 -6.98 6.40 -34.62
N ASP A 258 -8.11 7.02 -34.98
CA ASP A 258 -8.89 7.89 -34.09
C ASP A 258 -9.45 7.11 -32.89
N ASP A 259 -10.04 5.92 -33.11
CA ASP A 259 -10.58 5.06 -32.05
C ASP A 259 -9.47 4.59 -31.08
N VAL A 260 -8.29 4.24 -31.61
CA VAL A 260 -7.11 3.91 -30.77
C VAL A 260 -6.73 5.10 -29.90
N THR A 261 -6.68 6.30 -30.48
CA THR A 261 -6.33 7.53 -29.75
C THR A 261 -7.33 7.81 -28.62
N ALA A 262 -8.64 7.67 -28.89
CA ALA A 262 -9.68 7.83 -27.88
C ALA A 262 -9.54 6.79 -26.74
N LYS A 263 -9.24 5.54 -27.08
CA LYS A 263 -9.05 4.48 -26.08
C LYS A 263 -7.80 4.69 -25.23
N VAL A 264 -6.70 5.17 -25.82
CA VAL A 264 -5.48 5.55 -25.08
C VAL A 264 -5.78 6.65 -24.06
N GLN A 265 -6.56 7.67 -24.43
CA GLN A 265 -6.96 8.73 -23.49
C GLN A 265 -7.82 8.18 -22.35
N GLU A 266 -8.79 7.32 -22.66
CA GLU A 266 -9.63 6.67 -21.64
C GLU A 266 -8.79 5.78 -20.69
N ALA A 267 -7.85 5.00 -21.22
CA ALA A 267 -6.92 4.19 -20.43
C ALA A 267 -6.07 5.06 -19.50
N SER A 268 -5.53 6.18 -20.00
CA SER A 268 -4.76 7.13 -19.19
C SER A 268 -5.56 7.71 -18.02
N LEU A 269 -6.85 8.01 -18.22
CA LEU A 269 -7.73 8.47 -17.14
C LEU A 269 -8.00 7.37 -16.09
N LEU A 270 -8.14 6.11 -16.52
CA LEU A 270 -8.31 4.97 -15.62
C LEU A 270 -7.03 4.69 -14.83
N GLU A 271 -5.88 4.70 -15.50
CA GLU A 271 -4.56 4.58 -14.88
C GLU A 271 -4.34 5.67 -13.84
N LYS A 272 -4.69 6.92 -14.13
CA LYS A 272 -4.62 8.02 -13.16
C LYS A 272 -5.44 7.76 -11.91
N LYS A 273 -6.68 7.26 -12.04
CA LYS A 273 -7.53 6.91 -10.89
C LYS A 273 -6.93 5.78 -10.05
N ILE A 274 -6.35 4.77 -10.71
CA ILE A 274 -5.67 3.67 -10.04
C ILE A 274 -4.43 4.20 -9.30
N ARG A 275 -3.63 5.04 -9.95
CA ARG A 275 -2.47 5.71 -9.36
C ARG A 275 -2.85 6.51 -8.13
N ASP A 276 -3.91 7.31 -8.19
CA ASP A 276 -4.39 8.11 -7.05
C ASP A 276 -4.77 7.23 -5.86
N LYS A 277 -5.36 6.05 -6.11
CA LYS A 277 -5.68 5.04 -5.10
C LYS A 277 -4.44 4.35 -4.52
N LEU A 278 -3.44 4.03 -5.34
CA LEU A 278 -2.16 3.48 -4.88
C LEU A 278 -1.42 4.48 -3.98
N TYR A 279 -1.41 5.75 -4.39
CA TYR A 279 -0.83 6.83 -3.60
C TYR A 279 -1.58 7.06 -2.29
N GLY A 280 -2.92 6.99 -2.29
CA GLY A 280 -3.75 7.10 -1.08
C GLY A 280 -3.35 6.08 -0.02
N TRP A 281 -3.13 4.83 -0.42
CA TRP A 281 -2.61 3.79 0.49
C TRP A 281 -1.24 4.15 1.05
N LEU A 282 -0.30 4.57 0.19
CA LEU A 282 1.08 4.89 0.60
C LEU A 282 1.10 6.05 1.61
N ALA A 283 0.36 7.13 1.32
CA ALA A 283 0.28 8.29 2.20
C ALA A 283 -0.39 7.97 3.55
N ALA A 284 -1.40 7.10 3.55
CA ALA A 284 -2.08 6.69 4.78
C ALA A 284 -1.18 5.86 5.72
N HIS A 285 -0.17 5.17 5.18
CA HIS A 285 0.76 4.34 5.94
C HIS A 285 1.96 5.10 6.50
N GLN A 286 2.10 6.39 6.18
CA GLN A 286 3.17 7.20 6.76
C GLN A 286 2.91 7.43 8.26
N ASN A 287 3.87 7.01 9.08
CA ASN A 287 3.84 7.21 10.50
C ASN A 287 3.94 8.71 10.84
N THR A 288 3.05 9.19 11.71
CA THR A 288 2.97 10.62 12.05
C THR A 288 4.06 11.08 13.02
N ASN A 289 4.70 10.16 13.77
CA ASN A 289 5.76 10.49 14.72
C ASN A 289 7.12 10.58 14.03
N THR A 290 7.48 9.56 13.25
CA THR A 290 8.80 9.45 12.62
C THR A 290 8.82 10.00 11.19
N GLY A 291 7.68 10.00 10.49
CA GLY A 291 7.63 10.27 9.06
C GLY A 291 7.92 9.07 8.16
N LEU A 292 8.27 7.91 8.72
CA LEU A 292 8.60 6.69 7.98
C LEU A 292 7.34 5.91 7.55
N VAL A 293 7.47 5.04 6.56
CA VAL A 293 6.39 4.18 6.05
C VAL A 293 6.75 2.71 6.28
N ALA A 294 5.93 1.98 7.02
CA ALA A 294 6.15 0.55 7.19
C ALA A 294 6.10 -0.17 5.82
N SER A 295 7.18 -0.84 5.45
CA SER A 295 7.41 -1.43 4.13
C SER A 295 6.44 -2.54 3.77
N PHE A 296 6.06 -3.37 4.75
CA PHE A 296 5.28 -4.58 4.54
C PHE A 296 4.09 -4.67 5.51
N GLU A 297 2.92 -4.23 5.03
CA GLU A 297 1.67 -4.36 5.77
C GLU A 297 1.30 -5.84 5.88
N GLY A 298 1.33 -6.48 7.05
CA GLY A 298 0.76 -7.82 7.23
C GLY A 298 1.77 -8.98 7.36
N ASP A 299 3.06 -8.73 7.16
CA ASP A 299 4.11 -9.64 7.60
C ASP A 299 4.41 -9.40 9.08
N ARG A 300 4.08 -10.33 9.97
CA ARG A 300 4.24 -10.15 11.42
C ARG A 300 5.69 -9.95 11.87
N ASP A 301 6.66 -10.45 11.12
CA ASP A 301 8.07 -10.42 11.52
C ASP A 301 8.72 -9.06 11.23
N ILE A 302 8.19 -8.32 10.24
CA ILE A 302 8.73 -7.05 9.73
C ILE A 302 7.65 -5.98 9.54
N ASN A 303 6.50 -6.11 10.21
CA ASN A 303 5.32 -5.24 10.03
C ASN A 303 5.55 -3.77 10.37
N ASP A 304 6.55 -3.47 11.19
CA ASP A 304 6.93 -2.11 11.59
C ASP A 304 8.30 -1.73 11.03
N TRP A 305 8.85 -2.46 10.06
CA TRP A 305 10.13 -2.09 9.45
C TRP A 305 9.88 -1.15 8.28
N GLY A 306 10.55 0.00 8.28
CA GLY A 306 10.71 0.88 7.12
C GLY A 306 12.12 0.67 6.55
N PHE A 307 12.22 -0.03 5.42
CA PHE A 307 13.49 -0.26 4.74
C PHE A 307 13.95 1.04 4.06
N THR A 308 15.23 1.38 4.18
CA THR A 308 15.77 2.65 3.65
C THR A 308 15.54 2.81 2.15
N TYR A 309 15.57 1.72 1.40
CA TYR A 309 15.20 1.68 -0.01
C TYR A 309 13.73 2.05 -0.26
N ASP A 310 12.82 1.43 0.48
CA ASP A 310 11.38 1.67 0.40
C ASP A 310 11.02 3.11 0.80
N GLU A 311 11.67 3.66 1.83
CA GLU A 311 11.50 5.05 2.24
C GLU A 311 11.94 6.02 1.14
N ALA A 312 13.04 5.71 0.44
CA ALA A 312 13.49 6.51 -0.70
C ALA A 312 12.46 6.49 -1.84
N LEU A 313 11.90 5.32 -2.15
CA LEU A 313 10.83 5.18 -3.16
C LEU A 313 9.56 5.92 -2.73
N ALA A 314 9.17 5.82 -1.46
CA ALA A 314 8.02 6.54 -0.92
C ALA A 314 8.21 8.06 -1.04
N ALA A 315 9.39 8.57 -0.68
CA ALA A 315 9.72 9.98 -0.83
C ALA A 315 9.68 10.44 -2.30
N MET A 316 10.17 9.63 -3.25
CA MET A 316 10.07 9.94 -4.68
C MET A 316 8.62 9.94 -5.17
N ALA A 317 7.79 9.00 -4.71
CA ALA A 317 6.36 8.98 -5.02
C ALA A 317 5.65 10.23 -4.48
N PHE A 318 5.95 10.65 -3.25
CA PHE A 318 5.43 11.88 -2.64
C PHE A 318 5.86 13.13 -3.42
N VAL A 319 7.15 13.23 -3.81
CA VAL A 319 7.63 14.32 -4.66
C VAL A 319 6.88 14.35 -5.99
N LYS A 320 6.71 13.19 -6.63
CA LYS A 320 6.05 13.08 -7.93
C LYS A 320 4.56 13.47 -7.88
N THR A 321 3.87 13.19 -6.79
CA THR A 321 2.46 13.56 -6.61
C THR A 321 2.27 14.99 -6.09
N GLY A 322 3.36 15.71 -5.79
CA GLY A 322 3.34 17.07 -5.27
C GLY A 322 3.14 17.17 -3.76
N ASP A 323 3.18 16.04 -3.05
CA ASP A 323 3.07 15.96 -1.59
C ASP A 323 4.44 16.16 -0.92
N ILE A 324 4.93 17.38 -1.05
CA ILE A 324 6.28 17.75 -0.61
C ILE A 324 6.44 17.61 0.90
N GLU A 325 5.38 17.84 1.69
CA GLU A 325 5.46 17.76 3.15
C GLU A 325 5.63 16.31 3.64
N ASN A 326 4.98 15.33 3.03
CA ASN A 326 5.23 13.94 3.40
C ASN A 326 6.62 13.46 2.98
N ALA A 327 7.15 13.91 1.83
CA ALA A 327 8.55 13.66 1.46
C ALA A 327 9.53 14.25 2.49
N ARG A 328 9.26 15.48 2.96
CA ARG A 328 10.09 16.15 3.96
C ARG A 328 10.18 15.40 5.27
N LYS A 329 9.09 14.82 5.76
CA LYS A 329 9.10 14.06 7.02
C LYS A 329 10.08 12.88 6.98
N ILE A 330 10.14 12.17 5.85
CA ILE A 330 11.14 11.10 5.64
C ILE A 330 12.56 11.68 5.71
N PHE A 331 12.82 12.79 5.01
CA PHE A 331 14.16 13.38 5.01
C PHE A 331 14.54 14.05 6.35
N ASP A 332 13.58 14.61 7.08
CA ASP A 332 13.76 15.15 8.43
C ASP A 332 14.20 14.03 9.39
N PHE A 333 13.62 12.83 9.26
CA PHE A 333 14.11 11.65 9.97
C PHE A 333 15.56 11.33 9.61
N TYR A 334 15.88 11.18 8.31
CA TYR A 334 17.24 10.81 7.89
C TYR A 334 18.29 11.89 8.17
N ALA A 335 17.90 13.16 8.29
CA ALA A 335 18.79 14.23 8.71
C ALA A 335 19.28 14.05 10.17
N ALA A 336 18.47 13.42 11.02
CA ALA A 336 18.78 13.14 12.42
C ALA A 336 19.12 11.66 12.71
N ALA A 337 18.88 10.76 11.75
CA ALA A 337 19.01 9.32 11.96
C ALA A 337 20.44 8.89 12.29
N LYS A 338 20.55 7.91 13.19
CA LYS A 338 21.83 7.29 13.53
C LYS A 338 22.35 6.48 12.35
N LYS A 339 23.60 6.71 11.99
CA LYS A 339 24.34 5.96 10.97
C LYS A 339 25.09 4.77 11.59
N SER A 340 25.50 3.80 10.78
CA SER A 340 26.37 2.72 11.24
C SER A 340 27.72 3.26 11.68
N ASP A 341 28.43 2.52 12.55
CA ASP A 341 29.78 2.88 13.01
C ASP A 341 30.78 2.96 11.84
N THR A 342 30.48 2.30 10.73
CA THR A 342 31.28 2.32 9.51
C THR A 342 30.92 3.46 8.54
N GLY A 343 29.92 4.27 8.89
CA GLY A 343 29.25 5.23 8.01
C GLY A 343 28.06 4.63 7.26
N GLY A 344 27.31 5.46 6.55
CA GLY A 344 26.07 5.04 5.89
C GLY A 344 24.90 4.80 6.86
N PHE A 345 23.69 4.92 6.35
CA PHE A 345 22.45 4.61 7.07
C PHE A 345 22.22 3.11 7.12
N PHE A 346 21.55 2.67 8.19
CA PHE A 346 21.11 1.29 8.38
C PHE A 346 20.12 0.86 7.29
N ASN A 347 19.97 -0.46 7.11
CA ASN A 347 19.12 -1.02 6.06
C ASN A 347 17.63 -0.83 6.35
N ALA A 348 17.25 -0.87 7.63
CA ALA A 348 15.89 -0.66 8.08
C ALA A 348 15.82 0.00 9.46
N TYR A 349 14.73 0.72 9.69
CA TYR A 349 14.36 1.34 10.97
C TYR A 349 12.96 0.91 11.36
N TYR A 350 12.63 0.94 12.64
CA TYR A 350 11.26 0.80 13.09
C TYR A 350 10.46 2.04 12.71
N ALA A 351 9.44 1.89 11.88
CA ALA A 351 8.60 2.99 11.40
C ALA A 351 7.90 3.70 12.58
N SER A 352 7.58 2.99 13.67
CA SER A 352 6.94 3.59 14.84
C SER A 352 7.86 4.38 15.77
N THR A 353 9.12 3.95 15.95
CA THR A 353 10.05 4.56 16.94
C THR A 353 11.24 5.28 16.32
N GLY A 354 11.64 4.90 15.11
CA GLY A 354 12.84 5.40 14.43
C GLY A 354 14.13 4.69 14.85
N ASP A 355 14.06 3.68 15.73
CA ASP A 355 15.23 2.90 16.12
C ASP A 355 15.71 1.99 14.98
N ALA A 356 17.01 1.65 14.97
CA ALA A 356 17.56 0.73 13.97
C ALA A 356 16.95 -0.67 14.12
N ALA A 357 16.38 -1.19 13.03
CA ALA A 357 15.80 -2.53 12.95
C ALA A 357 16.77 -3.53 12.30
N GLU A 358 17.52 -3.10 11.30
CA GLU A 358 18.55 -3.90 10.64
C GLU A 358 19.87 -3.12 10.51
N TYR A 359 20.87 -3.54 11.28
CA TYR A 359 22.09 -2.77 11.55
C TYR A 359 23.13 -2.76 10.42
N VAL A 360 22.83 -3.40 9.29
CA VAL A 360 23.76 -3.45 8.14
C VAL A 360 23.61 -2.17 7.32
N ALA A 361 24.71 -1.62 6.80
CA ALA A 361 24.70 -0.50 5.86
C ALA A 361 25.11 -0.97 4.46
N HIS A 362 24.12 -1.08 3.56
CA HIS A 362 24.34 -1.45 2.16
C HIS A 362 24.44 -0.25 1.23
N ALA A 363 25.25 -0.37 0.17
CA ALA A 363 25.44 0.70 -0.80
C ALA A 363 24.13 1.07 -1.52
N GLY A 364 23.37 0.10 -2.05
CA GLY A 364 22.12 0.34 -2.78
C GLY A 364 21.11 1.21 -2.02
N PRO A 365 20.57 0.78 -0.87
CA PRO A 365 19.59 1.54 -0.10
C PRO A 365 20.06 2.96 0.26
N ASN A 366 21.35 3.13 0.58
CA ASN A 366 21.93 4.44 0.82
C ASN A 366 21.97 5.29 -0.45
N ILE A 367 22.36 4.74 -1.60
CA ILE A 367 22.36 5.46 -2.88
C ILE A 367 20.93 5.88 -3.25
N TRP A 368 19.94 5.00 -3.06
CA TRP A 368 18.53 5.31 -3.29
C TRP A 368 18.01 6.47 -2.44
N LEU A 369 18.38 6.52 -1.15
CA LEU A 369 18.10 7.68 -0.30
C LEU A 369 18.73 8.97 -0.87
N GLY A 370 19.97 8.87 -1.37
CA GLY A 370 20.66 9.97 -2.06
C GLY A 370 19.92 10.42 -3.31
N LEU A 371 19.50 9.48 -4.17
CA LEU A 371 18.70 9.74 -5.37
C LEU A 371 17.38 10.44 -5.01
N ALA A 372 16.69 10.01 -3.96
CA ALA A 372 15.44 10.62 -3.51
C ALA A 372 15.65 12.08 -3.08
N VAL A 373 16.74 12.37 -2.36
CA VAL A 373 17.14 13.74 -2.00
C VAL A 373 17.45 14.59 -3.23
N LEU A 374 18.13 14.03 -4.24
CA LEU A 374 18.42 14.74 -5.49
C LEU A 374 17.14 15.05 -6.27
N GLN A 375 16.22 14.07 -6.41
CA GLN A 375 14.90 14.29 -7.03
C GLN A 375 14.12 15.38 -6.29
N TYR A 376 14.05 15.29 -4.96
CA TYR A 376 13.42 16.30 -4.12
C TYR A 376 14.02 17.70 -4.37
N THR A 377 15.35 17.81 -4.33
CA THR A 377 16.05 19.09 -4.50
C THR A 377 15.79 19.67 -5.90
N TYR A 378 15.80 18.83 -6.93
CA TYR A 378 15.54 19.26 -8.31
C TYR A 378 14.10 19.75 -8.49
N HIS A 379 13.11 19.04 -7.95
CA HIS A 379 11.70 19.40 -8.12
C HIS A 379 11.25 20.58 -7.26
N THR A 380 11.84 20.77 -6.09
CA THR A 380 11.42 21.80 -5.12
C THR A 380 12.33 23.02 -5.08
N GLN A 381 13.56 22.91 -5.63
CA GLN A 381 14.67 23.85 -5.45
C GLN A 381 15.13 23.99 -4.00
N ASP A 382 14.63 23.14 -3.10
CA ASP A 382 14.96 23.15 -1.69
C ASP A 382 16.19 22.27 -1.40
N ARG A 383 17.24 22.90 -0.88
CA ARG A 383 18.55 22.28 -0.68
C ARG A 383 18.77 21.78 0.75
N ARG A 384 17.80 21.88 1.65
CA ARG A 384 17.96 21.58 3.09
C ARG A 384 18.49 20.17 3.35
N TYR A 385 18.10 19.19 2.52
CA TYR A 385 18.49 17.79 2.68
C TYR A 385 19.69 17.38 1.83
N LEU A 386 20.26 18.28 1.00
CA LEU A 386 21.37 17.93 0.11
C LEU A 386 22.58 17.37 0.86
N LYS A 387 22.76 17.77 2.13
CA LYS A 387 23.80 17.23 3.00
C LYS A 387 23.73 15.70 3.15
N ILE A 388 22.53 15.12 3.14
CA ILE A 388 22.34 13.67 3.19
C ILE A 388 23.00 13.02 1.97
N ALA A 389 22.75 13.53 0.76
CA ALA A 389 23.37 13.03 -0.48
C ALA A 389 24.90 13.22 -0.47
N GLU A 390 25.40 14.36 -0.01
CA GLU A 390 26.85 14.59 0.13
C GLU A 390 27.50 13.59 1.09
N ASP A 391 26.85 13.31 2.22
CA ASP A 391 27.34 12.36 3.22
C ASP A 391 27.36 10.93 2.69
N ILE A 392 26.33 10.54 1.95
CA ILE A 392 26.28 9.26 1.24
C ILE A 392 27.44 9.18 0.25
N SER A 393 27.64 10.19 -0.59
CA SER A 393 28.76 10.22 -1.55
C SER A 393 30.11 10.04 -0.86
N ARG A 394 30.37 10.73 0.25
CA ARG A 394 31.64 10.59 1.00
C ARG A 394 31.80 9.19 1.58
N TRP A 395 30.73 8.56 2.03
CA TRP A 395 30.78 7.18 2.50
C TRP A 395 31.05 6.19 1.36
N LEU A 396 30.42 6.37 0.20
CA LEU A 396 30.61 5.51 -0.98
C LEU A 396 32.08 5.51 -1.45
N ASP A 397 32.79 6.63 -1.35
CA ASP A 397 34.22 6.70 -1.65
C ASP A 397 35.06 5.78 -0.74
N THR A 398 34.61 5.48 0.48
CA THR A 398 35.32 4.59 1.41
C THR A 398 35.17 3.10 1.07
N ILE A 399 34.17 2.74 0.27
CA ILE A 399 33.87 1.35 -0.11
C ILE A 399 34.17 1.05 -1.58
N ARG A 400 34.56 2.07 -2.35
CA ARG A 400 34.97 1.98 -3.75
C ARG A 400 36.33 1.28 -3.88
N ASP A 401 36.45 0.39 -4.87
CA ASP A 401 37.70 -0.27 -5.22
C ASP A 401 38.56 0.57 -6.20
N PRO A 402 39.84 0.22 -6.41
CA PRO A 402 40.70 0.92 -7.37
C PRO A 402 40.24 0.84 -8.84
N GLU A 403 39.36 -0.10 -9.19
CA GLU A 403 38.77 -0.20 -10.53
C GLU A 403 37.50 0.67 -10.67
N GLY A 404 37.10 1.37 -9.60
CA GLY A 404 35.95 2.27 -9.58
C GLY A 404 34.65 1.62 -9.10
N GLY A 405 34.64 0.31 -8.83
CA GLY A 405 33.44 -0.44 -8.43
C GLY A 405 33.12 -0.31 -6.95
N LEU A 406 31.84 -0.26 -6.63
CA LEU A 406 31.36 -0.25 -5.25
C LEU A 406 31.15 -1.65 -4.70
N ARG A 407 31.73 -1.91 -3.53
CA ARG A 407 31.41 -3.08 -2.72
C ARG A 407 30.02 -2.94 -2.11
N GLY A 408 29.44 -4.06 -1.66
CA GLY A 408 28.13 -4.08 -1.00
C GLY A 408 27.99 -3.20 0.25
N GLY A 409 29.11 -2.84 0.86
CA GLY A 409 29.28 -2.04 2.07
C GLY A 409 30.69 -2.26 2.62
N LYS A 410 31.06 -1.62 3.74
CA LYS A 410 32.45 -1.65 4.23
C LYS A 410 32.94 -3.05 4.62
N GLU A 411 32.03 -3.86 5.16
CA GLU A 411 32.28 -5.22 5.64
C GLU A 411 32.18 -6.28 4.53
N PHE A 412 31.73 -5.89 3.34
CA PHE A 412 31.50 -6.81 2.24
C PHE A 412 32.62 -6.76 1.21
N SER A 413 32.92 -7.93 0.63
CA SER A 413 33.87 -8.09 -0.48
C SER A 413 33.18 -8.30 -1.83
N TRP A 414 31.87 -8.53 -1.84
CA TRP A 414 31.08 -8.73 -3.05
C TRP A 414 30.71 -7.40 -3.71
N TYR A 415 30.43 -7.46 -5.01
CA TYR A 415 30.00 -6.34 -5.85
C TYR A 415 28.64 -6.66 -6.46
N SER A 416 27.75 -5.68 -6.51
CA SER A 416 26.45 -5.79 -7.17
C SER A 416 26.40 -4.87 -8.38
N THR A 417 25.91 -5.38 -9.51
CA THR A 417 25.65 -4.60 -10.71
C THR A 417 24.58 -3.56 -10.46
N GLU A 418 23.53 -3.88 -9.69
CA GLU A 418 22.51 -2.95 -9.22
C GLU A 418 23.15 -1.76 -8.50
N HIS A 419 23.96 -2.01 -7.46
CA HIS A 419 24.55 -0.92 -6.68
C HIS A 419 25.43 0.00 -7.53
N ASN A 420 26.05 -0.53 -8.59
CA ASN A 420 26.89 0.26 -9.50
C ASN A 420 26.06 0.98 -10.58
N LEU A 421 24.90 0.46 -10.98
CA LEU A 421 23.91 1.18 -11.79
C LEU A 421 23.30 2.33 -10.99
N ASP A 422 22.93 2.10 -9.73
CA ASP A 422 22.46 3.12 -8.80
C ASP A 422 23.52 4.22 -8.64
N ALA A 423 24.78 3.84 -8.47
CA ALA A 423 25.88 4.79 -8.32
C ALA A 423 26.08 5.63 -9.59
N TYR A 424 26.01 5.01 -10.77
CA TYR A 424 26.04 5.76 -12.03
C TYR A 424 24.95 6.83 -12.06
N ALA A 425 23.69 6.43 -11.82
CA ALA A 425 22.55 7.35 -11.79
C ALA A 425 22.72 8.46 -10.76
N PHE A 426 23.13 8.09 -9.54
CA PHE A 426 23.32 9.04 -8.45
C PHE A 426 24.37 10.08 -8.79
N TYR A 427 25.54 9.67 -9.30
CA TYR A 427 26.60 10.62 -9.66
C TYR A 427 26.27 11.44 -10.91
N ASP A 428 25.56 10.88 -11.90
CA ASP A 428 25.10 11.61 -13.09
C ASP A 428 24.13 12.74 -12.68
N MET A 429 23.12 12.40 -11.87
CA MET A 429 22.16 13.37 -11.34
C MET A 429 22.84 14.39 -10.41
N PHE A 430 23.78 13.96 -9.58
CA PHE A 430 24.47 14.87 -8.67
C PHE A 430 25.33 15.87 -9.45
N ALA A 431 26.02 15.42 -10.49
CA ALA A 431 26.76 16.26 -11.42
C ALA A 431 25.83 17.24 -12.15
N GLU A 432 24.68 16.77 -12.66
CA GLU A 432 23.72 17.64 -13.34
C GLU A 432 23.18 18.74 -12.40
N LEU A 433 22.90 18.41 -11.13
CA LEU A 433 22.35 19.35 -10.14
C LEU A 433 23.38 20.37 -9.63
N THR A 434 24.63 19.93 -9.42
CA THR A 434 25.68 20.76 -8.78
C THR A 434 26.63 21.42 -9.78
N LYS A 435 26.69 20.90 -11.01
CA LYS A 435 27.71 21.22 -12.01
C LYS A 435 29.14 20.91 -11.55
N ASP A 436 29.30 19.96 -10.63
CA ASP A 436 30.59 19.50 -10.14
C ASP A 436 31.14 18.36 -11.03
N GLU A 437 32.24 18.64 -11.73
CA GLU A 437 32.94 17.69 -12.60
C GLU A 437 33.48 16.46 -11.85
N GLY A 438 33.70 16.57 -10.54
CA GLY A 438 34.11 15.46 -9.69
C GLY A 438 33.03 14.37 -9.57
N TYR A 439 31.75 14.75 -9.65
CA TYR A 439 30.65 13.78 -9.72
C TYR A 439 30.52 13.19 -11.13
N ALA A 440 30.70 14.00 -12.19
CA ALA A 440 30.72 13.50 -13.56
C ALA A 440 31.83 12.44 -13.77
N GLY A 441 33.01 12.68 -13.18
CA GLY A 441 34.11 11.70 -13.16
C GLY A 441 33.74 10.39 -12.46
N ARG A 442 33.00 10.44 -11.35
CA ARG A 442 32.54 9.24 -10.63
C ARG A 442 31.46 8.47 -11.39
N ALA A 443 30.55 9.17 -12.07
CA ALA A 443 29.56 8.55 -12.96
C ALA A 443 30.28 7.80 -14.10
N LYS A 444 31.26 8.44 -14.73
CA LYS A 444 32.07 7.80 -15.78
C LYS A 444 32.80 6.56 -15.27
N GLN A 445 33.43 6.61 -14.09
CA GLN A 445 34.08 5.44 -13.49
C GLN A 445 33.10 4.28 -13.25
N ALA A 446 31.89 4.57 -12.77
CA ALA A 446 30.86 3.54 -12.58
C ALA A 446 30.44 2.91 -13.92
N LEU A 447 30.25 3.70 -14.97
CA LEU A 447 29.92 3.21 -16.32
C LEU A 447 31.04 2.34 -16.90
N ASP A 448 32.28 2.79 -16.78
CA ASP A 448 33.46 2.04 -17.25
C ASP A 448 33.58 0.70 -16.49
N TRP A 449 33.30 0.68 -15.18
CA TRP A 449 33.27 -0.54 -14.38
C TRP A 449 32.16 -1.50 -14.81
N LEU A 450 30.94 -0.99 -15.06
CA LEU A 450 29.79 -1.78 -15.52
C LEU A 450 30.06 -2.44 -16.87
N ASN A 451 30.57 -1.67 -17.84
CA ASN A 451 30.91 -2.18 -19.17
C ASN A 451 31.99 -3.27 -19.11
N LYS A 452 32.97 -3.11 -18.21
CA LYS A 452 34.06 -4.08 -18.03
C LYS A 452 33.62 -5.35 -17.31
N ASN A 453 32.82 -5.24 -16.25
CA ASN A 453 32.58 -6.34 -15.30
C ASN A 453 31.18 -6.94 -15.38
N ALA A 454 30.15 -6.12 -15.59
CA ALA A 454 28.75 -6.54 -15.53
C ALA A 454 28.21 -7.00 -16.90
N TYR A 455 28.58 -6.34 -17.98
CA TYR A 455 28.08 -6.65 -19.33
C TYR A 455 28.95 -7.69 -20.05
N SER A 456 28.33 -8.75 -20.58
CA SER A 456 29.00 -9.79 -21.39
C SER A 456 28.54 -9.73 -22.84
N ARG A 457 29.51 -9.75 -23.78
CA ARG A 457 29.27 -9.78 -25.24
C ARG A 457 29.35 -11.17 -25.86
N ILE A 458 29.83 -12.16 -25.09
CA ILE A 458 30.28 -13.46 -25.64
C ILE A 458 29.10 -14.40 -25.95
N SER A 459 27.95 -14.25 -25.30
CA SER A 459 26.91 -15.29 -25.31
C SER A 459 25.48 -14.73 -25.22
N ALA A 460 25.20 -13.64 -25.96
CA ALA A 460 24.07 -12.69 -25.78
C ALA A 460 24.38 -11.60 -24.73
N PRO A 461 23.70 -10.43 -24.76
CA PRO A 461 23.92 -9.32 -23.82
C PRO A 461 23.45 -9.71 -22.41
N ILE A 462 24.31 -10.45 -21.72
CA ILE A 462 24.05 -10.86 -20.36
C ILE A 462 24.53 -9.74 -19.44
N VAL A 463 23.59 -9.19 -18.68
CA VAL A 463 23.89 -8.37 -17.52
C VAL A 463 24.02 -9.33 -16.33
N LYS A 464 25.25 -9.45 -15.83
CA LYS A 464 25.59 -10.27 -14.66
C LYS A 464 25.11 -9.58 -13.39
N ARG A 465 24.76 -10.35 -12.36
CA ARG A 465 24.39 -9.81 -11.04
C ARG A 465 25.53 -9.06 -10.35
N GLY A 466 26.79 -9.42 -10.63
CA GLY A 466 27.94 -8.73 -10.07
C GLY A 466 29.29 -9.17 -10.62
N LYS A 467 30.37 -8.49 -10.20
CA LYS A 467 31.74 -8.89 -10.55
C LYS A 467 32.06 -10.27 -9.96
N GLY A 468 32.36 -11.22 -10.83
CA GLY A 468 32.58 -12.61 -10.43
C GLY A 468 31.31 -13.43 -10.21
N ASP A 469 30.13 -12.88 -10.52
CA ASP A 469 28.84 -13.53 -10.30
C ASP A 469 27.97 -13.46 -11.56
N SER A 470 27.90 -14.58 -12.30
CA SER A 470 27.13 -14.70 -13.54
C SER A 470 25.63 -14.98 -13.33
N THR A 471 25.13 -14.93 -12.09
CA THR A 471 23.70 -15.06 -11.81
C THR A 471 22.92 -13.98 -12.57
N ILE A 472 21.72 -14.31 -13.03
CA ILE A 472 20.82 -13.38 -13.71
C ILE A 472 19.87 -12.78 -12.67
N ALA A 473 19.91 -11.46 -12.54
CA ALA A 473 18.96 -10.66 -11.78
C ALA A 473 18.27 -9.71 -12.76
N THR A 474 16.96 -9.87 -12.94
CA THR A 474 16.13 -9.16 -13.92
C THR A 474 16.13 -7.63 -13.76
N ASP A 475 16.14 -7.14 -12.53
CA ASP A 475 16.25 -5.70 -12.20
C ASP A 475 17.46 -5.03 -12.87
N THR A 476 18.61 -5.71 -12.96
CA THR A 476 19.81 -5.18 -13.62
C THR A 476 19.60 -4.87 -15.10
N TYR A 477 18.64 -5.54 -15.75
CA TYR A 477 18.28 -5.26 -17.15
C TYR A 477 17.39 -4.03 -17.25
N ALA A 478 16.38 -3.90 -16.38
CA ALA A 478 15.54 -2.71 -16.29
C ALA A 478 16.39 -1.47 -15.96
N TRP A 479 17.23 -1.58 -14.93
CA TRP A 479 18.08 -0.50 -14.46
C TRP A 479 19.21 -0.13 -15.41
N SER A 480 19.71 -1.06 -16.24
CA SER A 480 20.61 -0.69 -17.33
C SER A 480 19.98 0.38 -18.22
N VAL A 481 18.69 0.23 -18.57
CA VAL A 481 17.96 1.21 -19.38
C VAL A 481 17.56 2.44 -18.58
N THR A 482 17.03 2.30 -17.36
CA THR A 482 16.52 3.46 -16.61
C THR A 482 17.64 4.33 -16.04
N ALA A 483 18.77 3.75 -15.60
CA ALA A 483 19.93 4.49 -15.10
C ALA A 483 20.76 5.11 -16.21
N ILE A 484 21.23 4.30 -17.17
CA ILE A 484 22.18 4.75 -18.20
C ILE A 484 21.47 5.46 -19.35
N GLY A 485 20.32 4.92 -19.76
CA GLY A 485 19.56 5.42 -20.91
C GLY A 485 19.96 4.74 -22.23
N PRO A 486 19.02 4.56 -23.18
CA PRO A 486 19.29 3.79 -24.41
C PRO A 486 20.45 4.33 -25.26
N GLN A 487 20.57 5.67 -25.36
CA GLN A 487 21.63 6.28 -26.16
C GLN A 487 23.01 6.07 -25.53
N ALA A 488 23.17 6.34 -24.23
CA ALA A 488 24.45 6.17 -23.55
C ALA A 488 24.88 4.70 -23.46
N LEU A 489 23.92 3.76 -23.37
CA LEU A 489 24.19 2.33 -23.55
C LEU A 489 24.81 2.05 -24.92
N LYS A 490 24.20 2.54 -26.01
CA LYS A 490 24.73 2.38 -27.37
C LYS A 490 26.12 2.99 -27.53
N ASP A 491 26.32 4.20 -27.00
CA ASP A 491 27.60 4.91 -27.06
C ASP A 491 28.71 4.14 -26.30
N ALA A 492 28.34 3.42 -25.23
CA ALA A 492 29.22 2.53 -24.49
C ALA A 492 29.37 1.12 -25.11
N GLY A 493 28.74 0.86 -26.26
CA GLY A 493 28.78 -0.42 -26.96
C GLY A 493 27.96 -1.52 -26.27
N MET A 494 26.87 -1.15 -25.60
CA MET A 494 25.86 -2.03 -25.01
C MET A 494 24.54 -1.87 -25.77
N ASP A 495 23.93 -2.98 -26.19
CA ASP A 495 22.71 -2.93 -27.01
C ASP A 495 21.45 -2.89 -26.11
N PRO A 496 20.73 -1.75 -26.04
CA PRO A 496 19.56 -1.63 -25.18
C PRO A 496 18.39 -2.51 -25.61
N ASP A 497 18.21 -2.77 -26.92
CA ASP A 497 17.13 -3.65 -27.40
C ASP A 497 17.39 -5.06 -26.90
N ALA A 498 18.62 -5.52 -27.11
CA ALA A 498 19.00 -6.90 -26.80
C ALA A 498 19.04 -7.16 -25.28
N ILE A 499 19.35 -6.14 -24.45
CA ILE A 499 19.19 -6.20 -22.98
C ILE A 499 17.71 -6.45 -22.61
N ILE A 500 16.78 -5.66 -23.17
CA ILE A 500 15.35 -5.78 -22.86
C ILE A 500 14.76 -7.09 -23.38
N GLU A 501 15.11 -7.48 -24.60
CA GLU A 501 14.68 -8.74 -25.21
C GLU A 501 15.15 -9.96 -24.40
N PHE A 502 16.37 -9.92 -23.85
CA PHE A 502 16.86 -10.97 -22.98
C PHE A 502 16.00 -11.12 -21.72
N ALA A 503 15.70 -10.00 -21.05
CA ALA A 503 14.87 -10.00 -19.84
C ALA A 503 13.44 -10.52 -20.13
N ILE A 504 12.82 -10.08 -21.23
CA ILE A 504 11.50 -10.57 -21.65
C ILE A 504 11.54 -12.09 -21.90
N SER A 505 12.56 -12.57 -22.60
CA SER A 505 12.65 -13.97 -23.02
C SER A 505 13.00 -14.94 -21.88
N ASN A 506 13.76 -14.48 -20.88
CA ASN A 506 14.31 -15.36 -19.84
C ASN A 506 13.69 -15.14 -18.45
N CYS A 507 13.20 -13.93 -18.16
CA CYS A 507 12.71 -13.57 -16.84
C CYS A 507 11.20 -13.33 -16.79
N SER A 508 10.53 -13.18 -17.94
CA SER A 508 9.07 -13.10 -17.94
C SER A 508 8.45 -14.46 -17.62
N VAL A 509 7.45 -14.46 -16.75
CA VAL A 509 6.75 -15.66 -16.30
C VAL A 509 5.24 -15.43 -16.28
N SER A 510 4.47 -16.49 -16.51
CA SER A 510 3.02 -16.51 -16.37
C SER A 510 2.63 -17.52 -15.30
N VAL A 511 1.90 -17.07 -14.28
CA VAL A 511 1.56 -17.88 -13.10
C VAL A 511 0.09 -17.75 -12.75
N ASP A 512 -0.45 -18.75 -12.06
CA ASP A 512 -1.76 -18.65 -11.43
C ASP A 512 -1.60 -17.96 -10.08
N TYR A 513 -2.26 -16.82 -9.92
CA TYR A 513 -2.23 -16.02 -8.70
C TYR A 513 -3.61 -16.05 -8.04
N ARG A 514 -3.63 -16.31 -6.73
CA ARG A 514 -4.86 -16.24 -5.94
C ARG A 514 -4.84 -14.93 -5.16
N LYS A 515 -5.79 -14.04 -5.46
CA LYS A 515 -5.97 -12.80 -4.72
C LYS A 515 -6.32 -13.07 -3.25
N PRO A 516 -6.15 -12.07 -2.34
CA PRO A 516 -6.52 -12.17 -0.93
C PRO A 516 -7.98 -12.58 -0.65
N ASP A 517 -8.87 -12.39 -1.62
CA ASP A 517 -10.28 -12.77 -1.54
C ASP A 517 -10.58 -14.18 -2.06
N GLY A 518 -9.56 -14.90 -2.52
CA GLY A 518 -9.67 -16.24 -3.08
C GLY A 518 -9.88 -16.29 -4.59
N THR A 519 -10.04 -15.15 -5.27
CA THR A 519 -10.23 -15.11 -6.72
C THR A 519 -8.97 -15.58 -7.45
N PRO A 520 -9.04 -16.65 -8.27
CA PRO A 520 -7.92 -17.08 -9.09
C PRO A 520 -7.82 -16.20 -10.35
N VAL A 521 -6.61 -15.73 -10.65
CA VAL A 521 -6.32 -14.93 -11.84
C VAL A 521 -5.00 -15.39 -12.45
N ARG A 522 -4.97 -15.61 -13.76
CA ARG A 522 -3.71 -15.81 -14.50
C ARG A 522 -3.07 -14.45 -14.73
N ILE A 523 -1.81 -14.32 -14.29
CA ILE A 523 -1.03 -13.10 -14.42
C ILE A 523 0.26 -13.38 -15.18
N LYS A 524 0.78 -12.35 -15.86
CA LYS A 524 2.10 -12.38 -16.50
C LYS A 524 2.94 -11.19 -16.04
N GLY A 525 4.18 -11.44 -15.70
CA GLY A 525 5.09 -10.38 -15.25
C GLY A 525 6.53 -10.86 -15.31
N PHE A 526 7.36 -10.32 -14.42
CA PHE A 526 8.78 -10.63 -14.33
C PHE A 526 9.14 -11.24 -12.98
N ASP A 527 10.00 -12.24 -13.02
CA ASP A 527 10.57 -12.90 -11.85
C ASP A 527 11.85 -12.20 -11.37
N PHE A 528 12.21 -12.44 -10.10
CA PHE A 528 13.47 -12.04 -9.49
C PHE A 528 14.68 -12.63 -10.23
N ALA A 529 14.54 -13.81 -10.82
CA ALA A 529 15.62 -14.42 -11.56
C ALA A 529 15.09 -15.15 -12.80
N LYS A 530 16.02 -15.72 -13.57
CA LYS A 530 15.66 -16.72 -14.57
C LYS A 530 15.02 -17.93 -13.88
N HIS A 531 13.69 -18.03 -13.92
CA HIS A 531 12.93 -19.01 -13.14
C HIS A 531 13.33 -20.47 -13.39
N GLN A 532 13.83 -20.80 -14.59
CA GLN A 532 14.32 -22.16 -14.90
C GLN A 532 15.51 -22.57 -14.02
N ASN A 533 16.17 -21.61 -13.36
CA ASN A 533 17.28 -21.84 -12.46
C ASN A 533 16.82 -22.02 -10.99
N LEU A 534 15.52 -21.94 -10.70
CA LEU A 534 14.97 -22.01 -9.34
C LEU A 534 13.95 -23.14 -9.20
N ALA A 535 14.09 -23.95 -8.14
CA ALA A 535 13.21 -25.09 -7.87
C ALA A 535 11.75 -24.71 -7.56
N ARG A 536 11.50 -23.46 -7.15
CA ARG A 536 10.16 -22.95 -6.82
C ARG A 536 9.27 -22.60 -8.02
N GLY A 537 9.80 -22.73 -9.24
CA GLY A 537 9.10 -22.26 -10.45
C GLY A 537 8.98 -20.73 -10.50
N GLY A 538 8.13 -20.25 -11.42
CA GLY A 538 7.95 -18.81 -11.66
C GLY A 538 7.23 -18.10 -10.51
N VAL A 539 7.70 -16.89 -10.19
CA VAL A 539 7.06 -15.92 -9.29
C VAL A 539 7.03 -14.58 -10.02
N VAL A 540 5.90 -13.90 -10.01
CA VAL A 540 5.82 -12.53 -10.50
C VAL A 540 6.13 -11.57 -9.34
N SER A 541 7.19 -10.78 -9.49
CA SER A 541 7.49 -9.64 -8.62
C SER A 541 6.76 -8.40 -9.14
N CYS A 542 5.97 -7.76 -8.28
CA CYS A 542 5.23 -6.55 -8.69
C CYS A 542 6.20 -5.38 -8.94
N GLU A 543 7.18 -5.21 -8.07
CA GLU A 543 8.21 -4.18 -8.18
C GLU A 543 9.01 -4.33 -9.47
N TRP A 544 9.54 -5.52 -9.73
CA TRP A 544 10.42 -5.73 -10.88
C TRP A 544 9.66 -5.71 -12.20
N SER A 545 8.39 -6.11 -12.17
CA SER A 545 7.49 -5.90 -13.31
C SER A 545 7.26 -4.42 -13.58
N ALA A 546 7.08 -3.60 -12.54
CA ALA A 546 6.97 -2.15 -12.67
C ALA A 546 8.26 -1.48 -13.17
N GLN A 547 9.43 -1.93 -12.71
CA GLN A 547 10.73 -1.50 -13.24
C GLN A 547 10.85 -1.81 -14.74
N MET A 548 10.47 -3.01 -15.17
CA MET A 548 10.47 -3.37 -16.60
C MET A 548 9.46 -2.56 -17.42
N ILE A 549 8.26 -2.30 -16.89
CA ILE A 549 7.28 -1.40 -17.53
C ILE A 549 7.90 -0.02 -17.78
N LEU A 550 8.59 0.53 -16.79
CA LEU A 550 9.25 1.83 -16.91
C LEU A 550 10.38 1.80 -17.96
N ALA A 551 11.21 0.76 -17.97
CA ALA A 551 12.25 0.58 -18.98
C ALA A 551 11.66 0.49 -20.40
N LEU A 552 10.54 -0.22 -20.57
CA LEU A 552 9.81 -0.31 -21.85
C LEU A 552 9.26 1.06 -22.29
N LYS A 553 8.73 1.87 -21.36
CA LYS A 553 8.30 3.25 -21.66
C LYS A 553 9.48 4.11 -22.14
N ILE A 554 10.63 4.03 -21.47
CA ILE A 554 11.83 4.76 -21.86
C ILE A 554 12.32 4.32 -23.26
N MET A 555 12.29 3.02 -23.57
CA MET A 555 12.63 2.52 -24.91
C MET A 555 11.66 3.04 -25.96
N ALA A 556 10.35 3.05 -25.67
CA ALA A 556 9.34 3.60 -26.56
C ALA A 556 9.58 5.08 -26.86
N ASP A 557 9.88 5.87 -25.82
CA ASP A 557 10.18 7.29 -25.96
C ASP A 557 11.46 7.53 -26.75
N TYR A 558 12.52 6.76 -26.49
CA TYR A 558 13.77 6.83 -27.25
C TYR A 558 13.56 6.59 -28.75
N TYR A 559 12.75 5.58 -29.11
CA TYR A 559 12.44 5.31 -30.51
C TYR A 559 11.52 6.33 -31.16
N ARG A 560 10.61 6.92 -30.38
CA ARG A 560 9.78 8.03 -30.85
C ARG A 560 10.64 9.24 -31.23
N HIS A 561 11.62 9.61 -30.39
CA HIS A 561 12.53 10.73 -30.66
C HIS A 561 13.49 10.47 -31.82
N SER A 562 13.86 9.22 -32.08
CA SER A 562 14.70 8.84 -33.24
C SER A 562 13.91 8.61 -34.53
N GLY A 563 12.58 8.77 -34.52
CA GLY A 563 11.71 8.62 -35.68
C GLY A 563 11.38 7.18 -36.07
N ASN A 564 11.74 6.19 -35.25
CA ASN A 564 11.39 4.78 -35.48
C ASN A 564 10.04 4.46 -34.81
N THR A 565 8.95 4.76 -35.53
CA THR A 565 7.59 4.58 -35.02
C THR A 565 7.24 3.12 -34.73
N GLU A 566 7.75 2.18 -35.53
CA GLU A 566 7.49 0.75 -35.35
C GLU A 566 8.03 0.23 -34.02
N LYS A 567 9.29 0.52 -33.69
CA LYS A 567 9.87 0.14 -32.39
C LYS A 567 9.23 0.91 -31.24
N ALA A 568 8.89 2.19 -31.44
CA ALA A 568 8.21 2.97 -30.43
C ALA A 568 6.85 2.34 -30.05
N ASP A 569 6.06 1.96 -31.06
CA ASP A 569 4.75 1.33 -30.86
C ASP A 569 4.86 -0.08 -30.27
N HIS A 570 5.89 -0.83 -30.67
CA HIS A 570 6.20 -2.15 -30.10
C HIS A 570 6.45 -2.07 -28.58
N TYR A 571 7.39 -1.23 -28.14
CA TYR A 571 7.71 -1.10 -26.72
C TYR A 571 6.57 -0.46 -25.92
N ALA A 572 5.85 0.52 -26.49
CA ALA A 572 4.66 1.08 -25.86
C ALA A 572 3.55 0.04 -25.69
N GLY A 573 3.37 -0.84 -26.68
CA GLY A 573 2.43 -1.96 -26.62
C GLY A 573 2.79 -2.96 -25.52
N LEU A 574 4.07 -3.32 -25.41
CA LEU A 574 4.58 -4.17 -24.33
C LEU A 574 4.36 -3.54 -22.95
N ALA A 575 4.68 -2.25 -22.79
CA ALA A 575 4.46 -1.53 -21.53
C ALA A 575 2.98 -1.56 -21.12
N GLY A 576 2.06 -1.30 -22.06
CA GLY A 576 0.62 -1.37 -21.82
C GLY A 576 0.13 -2.78 -21.46
N GLU A 577 0.66 -3.82 -22.11
CA GLU A 577 0.35 -5.22 -21.76
C GLU A 577 0.76 -5.51 -20.31
N TYR A 578 2.00 -5.22 -19.93
CA TYR A 578 2.47 -5.49 -18.57
C TYR A 578 1.80 -4.61 -17.51
N ILE A 579 1.39 -3.37 -17.81
CA ILE A 579 0.54 -2.55 -16.91
C ILE A 579 -0.79 -3.23 -16.66
N SER A 580 -1.44 -3.77 -17.70
CA SER A 580 -2.69 -4.52 -17.57
C SER A 580 -2.51 -5.73 -16.64
N GLU A 581 -1.43 -6.49 -16.86
CA GLU A 581 -1.12 -7.68 -16.07
C GLU A 581 -0.79 -7.35 -14.61
N LEU A 582 0.02 -6.31 -14.37
CA LEU A 582 0.34 -5.84 -13.03
C LEU A 582 -0.92 -5.34 -12.30
N SER A 583 -1.84 -4.67 -13.02
CA SER A 583 -3.11 -4.20 -12.46
C SER A 583 -4.01 -5.34 -11.98
N LYS A 584 -3.87 -6.55 -12.54
CA LYS A 584 -4.56 -7.73 -12.03
C LYS A 584 -4.08 -8.13 -10.64
N MET A 585 -2.85 -7.79 -10.26
CA MET A 585 -2.29 -8.08 -8.93
C MET A 585 -2.68 -7.04 -7.87
N ILE A 586 -3.32 -5.93 -8.26
CA ILE A 586 -3.79 -4.93 -7.29
C ILE A 586 -4.78 -5.57 -6.32
N ILE A 587 -4.56 -5.31 -5.04
CA ILE A 587 -5.38 -5.73 -3.93
C ILE A 587 -5.95 -4.51 -3.21
N THR A 588 -7.07 -4.72 -2.52
CA THR A 588 -7.60 -3.74 -1.58
C THR A 588 -6.93 -3.98 -0.23
N SER A 589 -6.32 -2.94 0.36
CA SER A 589 -5.63 -3.08 1.63
C SER A 589 -6.60 -3.59 2.72
N PRO A 590 -6.21 -4.64 3.45
CA PRO A 590 -7.05 -5.23 4.49
C PRO A 590 -6.96 -4.50 5.84
N SER A 591 -5.98 -3.63 6.06
CA SER A 591 -5.82 -2.96 7.36
C SER A 591 -6.76 -1.78 7.54
N PRO A 592 -7.04 -1.42 8.81
CA PRO A 592 -7.71 -0.16 9.13
C PRO A 592 -6.97 1.09 8.60
N VAL A 593 -5.63 1.04 8.53
CA VAL A 593 -4.80 2.16 8.09
C VAL A 593 -4.94 2.38 6.60
N GLY A 594 -4.94 1.30 5.81
CA GLY A 594 -5.07 1.40 4.35
C GLY A 594 -6.46 1.74 3.83
N GLN A 595 -7.48 1.79 4.69
CA GLN A 595 -8.83 2.31 4.40
C GLN A 595 -9.52 1.73 3.15
N GLY A 596 -9.10 0.55 2.68
CA GLY A 596 -9.60 -0.04 1.44
C GLY A 596 -9.11 0.64 0.15
N ASP A 597 -8.03 1.41 0.22
CA ASP A 597 -7.29 1.86 -0.96
C ASP A 597 -6.46 0.73 -1.58
N PHE A 598 -5.87 1.02 -2.75
CA PHE A 598 -5.12 0.05 -3.52
C PHE A 598 -3.69 -0.08 -3.06
N CYS A 599 -3.21 -1.30 -3.01
CA CYS A 599 -1.79 -1.60 -2.92
C CYS A 599 -1.45 -2.79 -3.78
N LEU A 600 -0.15 -2.98 -4.01
CA LEU A 600 0.37 -4.17 -4.65
C LEU A 600 1.02 -5.07 -3.60
N PRO A 601 0.83 -6.39 -3.72
CA PRO A 601 1.64 -7.33 -2.97
C PRO A 601 3.09 -7.26 -3.46
N TYR A 602 4.04 -7.69 -2.64
CA TYR A 602 5.44 -7.75 -3.08
C TYR A 602 5.61 -8.69 -4.28
N ALA A 603 4.99 -9.89 -4.20
CA ALA A 603 5.09 -10.91 -5.22
C ALA A 603 3.84 -11.80 -5.29
N SER A 604 3.75 -12.64 -6.32
CA SER A 604 2.66 -13.60 -6.49
C SER A 604 2.72 -14.79 -5.52
N GLN A 605 3.83 -14.96 -4.79
CA GLN A 605 4.03 -16.01 -3.80
C GLN A 605 4.68 -15.44 -2.53
N GLU A 606 4.20 -15.89 -1.38
CA GLU A 606 4.75 -15.57 -0.06
C GLU A 606 5.94 -16.46 0.28
N PHE A 607 6.88 -15.93 1.06
CA PHE A 607 8.04 -16.65 1.57
C PHE A 607 8.83 -17.45 0.51
N ALA A 608 8.77 -16.98 -0.74
CA ALA A 608 9.42 -17.56 -1.90
C ALA A 608 10.88 -17.13 -1.96
N ASP A 609 11.78 -18.07 -2.26
CA ASP A 609 13.20 -17.77 -2.45
C ASP A 609 13.40 -16.87 -3.66
N THR A 610 13.95 -15.67 -3.48
CA THR A 610 14.17 -14.75 -4.62
C THR A 610 15.27 -15.23 -5.56
N GLY A 611 16.12 -16.18 -5.13
CA GLY A 611 17.36 -16.53 -5.84
C GLY A 611 18.50 -15.57 -5.52
N HIS A 612 18.30 -14.62 -4.60
CA HIS A 612 19.26 -13.57 -4.28
C HIS A 612 19.67 -13.51 -2.81
N GLY A 613 19.32 -14.54 -2.03
CA GLY A 613 19.75 -14.67 -0.63
C GLY A 613 18.71 -14.21 0.39
N TRP A 614 17.55 -13.73 -0.06
CA TRP A 614 16.40 -13.43 0.79
C TRP A 614 15.11 -14.05 0.22
N ARG A 615 14.05 -14.02 1.02
CA ARG A 615 12.72 -14.51 0.65
C ARG A 615 11.73 -13.37 0.54
N THR A 616 10.69 -13.56 -0.26
CA THR A 616 9.55 -12.63 -0.27
C THR A 616 8.92 -12.56 1.13
N PRO A 617 8.31 -11.42 1.51
CA PRO A 617 7.60 -11.29 2.78
C PRO A 617 6.56 -12.39 2.98
N LYS A 618 6.29 -12.71 4.24
CA LYS A 618 5.25 -13.64 4.68
C LYS A 618 3.90 -12.93 4.71
N GLY A 619 2.81 -13.66 4.50
CA GLY A 619 1.45 -13.16 4.70
C GLY A 619 0.67 -12.99 3.40
N ASN A 620 -0.57 -13.48 3.40
CA ASN A 620 -1.43 -13.56 2.22
C ASN A 620 -2.20 -12.28 1.90
N ARG A 621 -1.89 -11.20 2.63
CA ARG A 621 -2.46 -9.88 2.39
C ARG A 621 -1.40 -8.79 2.50
N THR A 622 -0.16 -9.14 2.12
CA THR A 622 0.97 -8.27 2.39
C THR A 622 1.09 -7.16 1.36
N GLY A 623 0.67 -5.94 1.71
CA GLY A 623 0.92 -4.74 0.90
C GLY A 623 2.39 -4.34 0.96
N SER A 624 2.99 -3.92 -0.15
CA SER A 624 4.40 -3.57 -0.23
C SER A 624 4.59 -2.13 -0.69
N VAL A 625 5.41 -1.37 0.06
CA VAL A 625 5.80 0.00 -0.31
C VAL A 625 6.58 0.00 -1.63
N ALA A 626 7.64 -0.81 -1.76
CA ALA A 626 8.43 -0.87 -2.99
C ALA A 626 7.57 -1.18 -4.23
N ALA A 627 6.74 -2.22 -4.17
CA ALA A 627 5.86 -2.59 -5.29
C ALA A 627 4.84 -1.49 -5.63
N THR A 628 4.22 -0.89 -4.61
CA THR A 628 3.20 0.14 -4.78
C THR A 628 3.80 1.46 -5.30
N ALA A 629 4.92 1.89 -4.73
CA ALA A 629 5.64 3.09 -5.16
C ALA A 629 6.14 2.95 -6.60
N TYR A 630 6.80 1.85 -6.96
CA TYR A 630 7.24 1.65 -8.35
C TYR A 630 6.09 1.59 -9.34
N ALA A 631 4.95 1.02 -8.98
CA ALA A 631 3.79 1.04 -9.86
C ALA A 631 3.27 2.47 -10.10
N ILE A 632 3.26 3.32 -9.06
CA ILE A 632 2.95 4.76 -9.21
C ILE A 632 3.93 5.41 -10.19
N LEU A 633 5.23 5.21 -9.99
CA LEU A 633 6.28 5.78 -10.85
C LEU A 633 6.16 5.27 -12.30
N ALA A 634 5.92 3.98 -12.48
CA ALA A 634 5.78 3.34 -13.78
C ALA A 634 4.52 3.80 -14.52
N ILE A 635 3.38 3.95 -13.84
CA ILE A 635 2.15 4.51 -14.43
C ILE A 635 2.41 5.93 -14.93
N ASP A 636 3.02 6.77 -14.08
CA ASP A 636 3.31 8.16 -14.41
C ASP A 636 4.48 8.33 -15.41
N GLY A 637 5.21 7.25 -15.73
CA GLY A 637 6.42 7.32 -16.56
C GLY A 637 7.56 8.10 -15.90
N PHE A 638 7.55 8.22 -14.57
CA PHE A 638 8.58 8.93 -13.81
C PHE A 638 9.80 8.03 -13.63
N ASN A 639 10.94 8.43 -14.21
CA ASN A 639 12.20 7.73 -14.00
C ASN A 639 12.85 8.16 -12.67
N PRO A 640 12.98 7.28 -11.67
CA PRO A 640 13.62 7.64 -10.40
C PRO A 640 15.14 7.85 -10.53
N LEU A 641 15.77 7.25 -11.55
CA LEU A 641 17.23 7.22 -11.73
C LEU A 641 17.77 8.34 -12.63
N ARG A 642 16.91 9.24 -13.12
CA ARG A 642 17.31 10.44 -13.88
C ARG A 642 16.36 11.60 -13.58
N PHE A 643 16.80 12.84 -13.81
CA PHE A 643 15.87 13.97 -13.77
C PHE A 643 14.90 13.90 -14.95
N ASN A 644 13.61 13.88 -14.65
CA ASN A 644 12.56 13.94 -15.65
C ASN A 644 12.44 15.41 -16.09
N LYS A 645 12.96 15.73 -17.27
CA LYS A 645 12.85 17.08 -17.83
C LYS A 645 11.37 17.36 -18.15
N PRO A 646 10.86 18.55 -17.79
CA PRO A 646 9.46 18.90 -17.96
C PRO A 646 9.00 18.94 -19.41
#